data_AF-A0A7V4GG74-F1
#
_entry.id   AF-A0A7V4GG74-F1
#
_cell.length_a   1.000
_cell.length_b   1.000
_cell.length_c   1.000
_cell.angle_alpha   90.00
_cell.angle_beta   90.00
_cell.angle_gamma   90.00
#
_symmetry.space_group_name_H-M   'P 1'
#
loop_
_entity.id
_entity.type
_entity.pdbx_description
1 polymer ?
#
loop_
_entity_poly.entity_id
_entity_poly.type
_entity_poly.pdbx_seq_one_letter_code
_entity_poly.pdbx_strand_id
1 'polypeptide(L)'
;MEPQGRSLTLPGIVASGEGTTLRGTGAWLVSLTIWCCLSCDTGVTLAGEGEDGLAADSGEAGDGGEGGPEDVLDLGADEGDAAAPRCGNDRLEEGEDCDQSEPGACVTPCGTEGRRPCADCRWGACAPPAEECNGVDDDCNGWTDDVVPGVAGCGNGCCAGGEDSCGCPTDCGPPLLPAPVPLRPANAARVPTRTPVFEWVGGDSVCGPPTFFLDVDDSCPVTGFDSCGFPSPELRVVVTGRTRFEVEAPLPVSDSPPVGRRYWWRVRSCEGDACSPWSPVRYFDLGRVVLDFNGDGFSDLAVGSPSRTGTVYVYSGGPDGIDPSRPAVLNNPESGEWEYGFGAYLADGGDLDADGFGDLVVGSHRMWRHGSVHVYFGGPSGISPVPAVTIREAEGSFRCGMSIAGLADPDVDGFSDAAVGAPCWPLAATTDLGPGAVFWYGGAAARTVPLAARLDSPTGVAGDMFGSAVLSAGDTDGNGHDDLLVAAPWQAGGFTGRGCVHLFRAGAGGFPATPSASWCAPPGEGAIDAFGLGLGRGDLDGDGYSDVLVGAVTTDTEPQGAVFAYRGGPAGRDGFPWRRFDPAWPGATGSGIAFGSSRIAVCDVDGDGDEDLFVGAAGVDLDASDHVESGAVFWYRGDVGGPPAVPGAALESPGRLPDGRRHQGRFGEVVVCGSDWNGDGFVDLAVGAPQEPVGDPATGLAGRAYLYYGSASGLSAPLVLEEPVPTSLEYRYFASAIAG
;
A
#
# COMPACT_ATOMS: atom_id res chain seq x y z
N MET A 1 -45.63 24.50 -37.67
CA MET A 1 -46.62 24.00 -36.69
C MET A 1 -45.92 24.03 -35.35
N GLU A 2 -46.35 24.91 -34.46
CA GLU A 2 -45.98 24.82 -33.04
C GLU A 2 -46.34 23.43 -32.50
N PRO A 3 -45.52 22.86 -31.61
CA PRO A 3 -46.02 21.99 -30.57
C PRO A 3 -45.85 22.65 -29.21
N GLN A 4 -46.94 22.60 -28.47
CA GLN A 4 -47.20 23.29 -27.23
C GLN A 4 -46.30 22.81 -26.08
N GLY A 5 -45.78 23.76 -25.31
CA GLY A 5 -45.08 23.48 -24.06
C GLY A 5 -46.05 23.02 -22.96
N ARG A 6 -45.64 22.00 -22.22
CA ARG A 6 -46.13 21.76 -20.85
C ARG A 6 -45.07 22.26 -19.88
N SER A 7 -45.44 23.25 -19.07
CA SER A 7 -44.62 23.77 -17.98
C SER A 7 -44.64 22.79 -16.80
N LEU A 8 -43.46 22.46 -16.26
CA LEU A 8 -43.33 22.01 -14.88
C LEU A 8 -42.83 23.21 -14.06
N THR A 9 -43.59 23.61 -13.05
CA THR A 9 -43.26 24.70 -12.13
C THR A 9 -42.73 24.10 -10.83
N LEU A 10 -41.53 24.51 -10.40
CA LEU A 10 -41.09 24.42 -9.00
C LEU A 10 -40.81 25.85 -8.50
N PRO A 11 -41.19 26.20 -7.26
CA PRO A 11 -41.27 27.60 -6.83
C PRO A 11 -39.94 28.13 -6.26
N GLY A 12 -39.64 29.39 -6.58
CA GLY A 12 -38.95 30.27 -5.63
C GLY A 12 -37.58 30.81 -5.99
N ILE A 13 -37.39 31.44 -7.16
CA ILE A 13 -36.42 32.56 -7.28
C ILE A 13 -37.05 33.66 -8.14
N VAL A 14 -37.29 34.82 -7.54
CA VAL A 14 -37.74 36.04 -8.21
C VAL A 14 -36.55 36.67 -8.91
N ALA A 15 -36.55 36.69 -10.25
CA ALA A 15 -35.59 37.45 -11.03
C ALA A 15 -36.15 38.86 -11.30
N SER A 16 -35.47 39.89 -10.80
CA SER A 16 -35.65 41.27 -11.26
C SER A 16 -34.39 41.76 -11.98
N GLY A 17 -34.53 41.88 -13.30
CA GLY A 17 -34.09 42.99 -14.16
C GLY A 17 -32.71 43.64 -14.01
N GLU A 18 -31.99 43.58 -15.14
CA GLU A 18 -31.08 44.60 -15.70
C GLU A 18 -29.61 44.65 -15.24
N GLY A 19 -28.74 44.18 -16.14
CA GLY A 19 -27.60 44.97 -16.62
C GLY A 19 -26.34 45.05 -15.76
N THR A 20 -25.53 43.99 -15.75
CA THR A 20 -24.09 44.09 -15.45
C THR A 20 -23.29 43.13 -16.33
N THR A 21 -22.32 43.68 -17.06
CA THR A 21 -21.28 42.96 -17.80
C THR A 21 -20.26 42.42 -16.81
N LEU A 22 -20.07 41.10 -16.76
CA LEU A 22 -18.95 40.46 -16.05
C LEU A 22 -17.88 40.03 -17.06
N ARG A 23 -16.70 40.65 -16.95
CA ARG A 23 -15.41 40.13 -17.41
C ARG A 23 -14.82 39.26 -16.29
N GLY A 24 -14.14 38.17 -16.65
CA GLY A 24 -13.47 37.19 -15.74
C GLY A 24 -14.43 36.05 -15.39
N THR A 25 -14.08 34.76 -15.41
CA THR A 25 -12.83 34.06 -15.05
C THR A 25 -12.80 32.73 -15.85
N GLY A 26 -11.65 32.28 -16.37
CA GLY A 26 -10.75 31.38 -15.64
C GLY A 26 -11.35 29.96 -15.58
N ALA A 27 -11.06 29.12 -16.58
CA ALA A 27 -11.53 27.74 -16.64
C ALA A 27 -10.83 26.89 -15.58
N TRP A 28 -11.64 26.28 -14.72
CA TRP A 28 -11.23 25.31 -13.70
C TRP A 28 -10.67 24.05 -14.37
N LEU A 29 -9.36 23.84 -14.24
CA LEU A 29 -8.70 22.55 -14.48
C LEU A 29 -8.22 22.08 -13.12
N VAL A 30 -9.12 21.38 -12.42
CA VAL A 30 -8.74 20.57 -11.28
C VAL A 30 -7.96 19.38 -11.86
N SER A 31 -6.71 19.16 -11.46
CA SER A 31 -6.10 17.82 -11.55
C SER A 31 -6.66 16.94 -10.41
N LEU A 32 -8.00 16.88 -10.37
CA LEU A 32 -8.75 15.77 -9.82
C LEU A 32 -8.96 14.88 -11.03
N THR A 33 -8.57 13.62 -10.96
CA THR A 33 -9.13 12.62 -11.87
C THR A 33 -10.58 12.34 -11.42
N ILE A 34 -11.45 13.34 -11.47
CA ILE A 34 -12.90 13.23 -11.34
C ILE A 34 -13.50 13.72 -12.65
N TRP A 35 -13.94 12.78 -13.49
CA TRP A 35 -14.71 13.09 -14.69
C TRP A 35 -16.20 13.16 -14.34
N CYS A 36 -16.73 14.37 -14.26
CA CYS A 36 -18.16 14.60 -14.45
C CYS A 36 -18.49 14.47 -15.94
N CYS A 37 -19.28 13.46 -16.29
CA CYS A 37 -19.83 13.28 -17.63
C CYS A 37 -20.94 14.31 -17.87
N LEU A 38 -20.66 15.40 -18.61
CA LEU A 38 -21.67 16.31 -19.14
C LEU A 38 -22.16 15.77 -20.50
N SER A 39 -23.31 15.11 -20.50
CA SER A 39 -23.98 14.63 -21.71
C SER A 39 -24.75 15.76 -22.40
N CYS A 40 -24.17 16.29 -23.49
CA CYS A 40 -24.94 17.00 -24.51
C CYS A 40 -25.44 16.00 -25.56
N ASP A 41 -26.72 15.66 -25.44
CA ASP A 41 -27.71 15.49 -26.51
C ASP A 41 -27.22 14.92 -27.86
N THR A 42 -27.37 13.60 -28.06
CA THR A 42 -27.75 13.04 -29.37
C THR A 42 -28.61 11.80 -29.16
N GLY A 43 -29.83 11.86 -29.70
CA GLY A 43 -30.90 10.89 -29.50
C GLY A 43 -30.59 9.48 -29.97
N VAL A 44 -31.03 8.52 -29.16
CA VAL A 44 -31.15 7.12 -29.55
C VAL A 44 -32.60 6.87 -29.94
N THR A 45 -32.77 6.55 -31.22
CA THR A 45 -33.95 5.95 -31.82
C THR A 45 -34.24 4.59 -31.19
N LEU A 46 -35.39 4.45 -30.52
CA LEU A 46 -35.94 3.15 -30.16
C LEU A 46 -36.56 2.51 -31.42
N ALA A 47 -35.92 1.44 -31.91
CA ALA A 47 -36.53 0.53 -32.88
C ALA A 47 -37.62 -0.26 -32.16
N GLY A 48 -38.84 -0.16 -32.68
CA GLY A 48 -39.98 -0.92 -32.21
C GLY A 48 -40.08 -2.29 -32.89
N GLU A 49 -40.57 -3.24 -32.11
CA GLU A 49 -41.44 -4.34 -32.50
C GLU A 49 -42.41 -4.45 -31.31
N GLY A 50 -43.73 -4.45 -31.40
CA GLY A 50 -44.61 -4.74 -32.51
C GLY A 50 -45.65 -5.76 -32.02
N GLU A 51 -46.88 -5.28 -31.78
CA GLU A 51 -48.16 -6.03 -31.92
C GLU A 51 -48.44 -7.09 -30.82
N ASP A 52 -49.60 -7.21 -30.14
CA ASP A 52 -50.98 -6.72 -30.27
C ASP A 52 -51.66 -6.79 -28.88
N GLY A 53 -52.49 -5.82 -28.48
CA GLY A 53 -53.96 -5.93 -28.51
C GLY A 53 -54.52 -6.78 -27.34
N LEU A 54 -55.31 -6.30 -26.38
CA LEU A 54 -56.59 -5.59 -26.49
C LEU A 54 -57.04 -5.10 -25.10
N ALA A 55 -57.94 -4.12 -25.11
CA ALA A 55 -58.37 -3.28 -24.01
C ALA A 55 -59.55 -3.79 -23.15
N ALA A 56 -59.82 -3.02 -22.08
CA ALA A 56 -61.08 -2.83 -21.34
C ALA A 56 -61.40 -3.90 -20.28
N ASP A 57 -62.04 -3.65 -19.13
CA ASP A 57 -62.71 -2.49 -18.53
C ASP A 57 -62.82 -2.74 -17.01
N SER A 58 -63.19 -1.68 -16.30
CA SER A 58 -63.49 -1.47 -14.88
C SER A 58 -64.62 -2.29 -14.22
N GLY A 59 -64.65 -2.23 -12.87
CA GLY A 59 -65.77 -2.56 -11.96
C GLY A 59 -65.76 -4.01 -11.43
N GLU A 60 -66.21 -4.37 -10.23
CA GLU A 60 -66.65 -3.73 -8.98
C GLU A 60 -67.11 -4.89 -8.06
N ALA A 61 -66.92 -4.76 -6.74
CA ALA A 61 -67.79 -5.20 -5.63
C ALA A 61 -68.09 -6.69 -5.29
N GLY A 62 -67.92 -6.98 -3.98
CA GLY A 62 -68.81 -7.78 -3.11
C GLY A 62 -68.39 -9.25 -2.85
N ASP A 63 -68.63 -9.88 -1.70
CA ASP A 63 -69.20 -9.54 -0.39
C ASP A 63 -69.11 -10.81 0.50
N GLY A 64 -69.20 -10.66 1.82
CA GLY A 64 -69.67 -11.68 2.77
C GLY A 64 -68.60 -12.60 3.39
N GLY A 65 -68.54 -12.85 4.69
CA GLY A 65 -69.49 -12.53 5.76
C GLY A 65 -69.42 -13.60 6.86
N GLU A 66 -69.11 -13.13 8.08
CA GLU A 66 -69.69 -13.50 9.38
C GLU A 66 -69.60 -14.92 9.98
N GLY A 67 -69.38 -14.93 11.31
CA GLY A 67 -69.99 -15.91 12.22
C GLY A 67 -69.05 -16.63 13.19
N GLY A 68 -68.78 -16.04 14.37
CA GLY A 68 -68.66 -16.82 15.61
C GLY A 68 -70.04 -16.91 16.29
N PRO A 69 -70.15 -17.27 17.58
CA PRO A 69 -69.40 -18.23 18.40
C PRO A 69 -70.38 -19.28 19.01
N GLU A 70 -69.90 -20.25 19.79
CA GLU A 70 -70.58 -20.71 21.03
C GLU A 70 -69.57 -21.35 21.99
N ASP A 71 -69.60 -20.86 23.24
CA ASP A 71 -68.97 -21.38 24.45
C ASP A 71 -69.68 -22.65 24.93
N VAL A 72 -68.95 -23.66 25.44
CA VAL A 72 -69.29 -24.38 26.69
C VAL A 72 -68.01 -24.92 27.37
N LEU A 73 -67.94 -24.65 28.68
CA LEU A 73 -66.98 -25.00 29.74
C LEU A 73 -66.73 -26.51 29.95
N ASP A 74 -65.56 -26.92 30.50
CA ASP A 74 -65.38 -27.44 31.89
C ASP A 74 -64.05 -28.25 32.10
N LEU A 75 -63.24 -27.83 33.11
CA LEU A 75 -62.21 -28.51 33.99
C LEU A 75 -61.10 -29.40 33.38
N GLY A 76 -59.82 -29.38 33.80
CA GLY A 76 -59.13 -28.88 35.00
C GLY A 76 -57.61 -29.11 34.89
N ALA A 77 -56.88 -28.66 35.92
CA ALA A 77 -55.43 -28.40 36.01
C ALA A 77 -54.43 -29.56 35.75
N ASP A 78 -53.22 -29.21 35.29
CA ASP A 78 -51.94 -29.56 35.95
C ASP A 78 -50.76 -28.74 35.38
N GLU A 79 -49.79 -28.44 36.25
CA GLU A 79 -48.52 -27.73 35.98
C GLU A 79 -47.55 -28.58 35.13
N GLY A 80 -46.73 -27.96 34.27
CA GLY A 80 -45.55 -28.63 33.68
C GLY A 80 -44.97 -28.01 32.40
N ASP A 81 -43.78 -27.43 32.52
CA ASP A 81 -42.67 -27.29 31.55
C ASP A 81 -42.93 -26.77 30.11
N ALA A 82 -42.39 -25.58 29.83
CA ALA A 82 -42.22 -25.06 28.48
C ALA A 82 -41.07 -25.79 27.75
N ALA A 83 -41.40 -26.56 26.72
CA ALA A 83 -40.45 -27.20 25.81
C ALA A 83 -40.00 -26.23 24.69
N ALA A 84 -38.70 -26.25 24.38
CA ALA A 84 -38.06 -25.54 23.27
C ALA A 84 -38.58 -26.03 21.88
N PRO A 85 -38.50 -25.20 20.81
CA PRO A 85 -39.00 -25.57 19.48
C PRO A 85 -38.10 -26.63 18.83
N ARG A 86 -38.69 -27.70 18.29
CA ARG A 86 -38.00 -28.75 17.52
C ARG A 86 -37.99 -28.41 16.02
N CYS A 87 -36.87 -28.61 15.32
CA CYS A 87 -36.81 -28.53 13.85
C CYS A 87 -37.83 -29.55 13.28
N GLY A 88 -38.73 -29.10 12.40
CA GLY A 88 -39.90 -29.89 11.95
C GLY A 88 -39.51 -31.04 11.03
N ASN A 89 -40.08 -32.22 11.27
CA ASN A 89 -40.00 -33.38 10.38
C ASN A 89 -40.76 -33.10 9.08
N ASP A 90 -40.11 -32.54 8.07
CA ASP A 90 -40.48 -32.75 6.67
C ASP A 90 -39.28 -32.46 5.75
N ARG A 91 -38.77 -33.55 5.14
CA ARG A 91 -37.65 -33.67 4.18
C ARG A 91 -36.23 -33.70 4.76
N LEU A 92 -35.90 -34.86 5.33
CA LEU A 92 -34.52 -35.28 5.59
C LEU A 92 -33.83 -35.63 4.26
N GLU A 93 -32.99 -34.74 3.74
CA GLU A 93 -31.84 -35.16 2.93
C GLU A 93 -30.73 -35.56 3.90
N GLU A 94 -30.15 -36.74 3.71
CA GLU A 94 -29.16 -37.32 4.63
C GLU A 94 -27.89 -36.44 4.69
N GLY A 95 -27.69 -35.72 5.81
CA GLY A 95 -26.35 -35.32 6.26
C GLY A 95 -26.12 -33.86 6.71
N GLU A 96 -27.04 -32.92 6.49
CA GLU A 96 -26.75 -31.48 6.70
C GLU A 96 -27.49 -30.78 7.85
N ASP A 97 -28.61 -31.33 8.34
CA ASP A 97 -29.42 -30.68 9.38
C ASP A 97 -29.17 -31.26 10.79
N CYS A 98 -29.18 -30.39 11.80
CA CYS A 98 -28.83 -30.71 13.18
C CYS A 98 -29.94 -30.34 14.19
N ASP A 99 -30.08 -31.11 15.28
CA ASP A 99 -31.04 -30.83 16.37
C ASP A 99 -30.39 -29.95 17.45
N GLN A 100 -31.07 -28.88 17.89
CA GLN A 100 -30.50 -27.73 18.63
C GLN A 100 -30.15 -27.99 20.10
N SER A 101 -29.57 -29.14 20.44
CA SER A 101 -29.09 -29.33 21.82
C SER A 101 -27.84 -30.17 22.01
N GLU A 102 -27.25 -30.75 20.96
CA GLU A 102 -25.98 -31.50 21.09
C GLU A 102 -24.98 -31.18 19.95
N PRO A 103 -23.68 -30.92 20.26
CA PRO A 103 -22.65 -30.78 19.25
C PRO A 103 -22.48 -32.07 18.43
N GLY A 104 -22.41 -31.96 17.11
CA GLY A 104 -22.20 -33.10 16.21
C GLY A 104 -20.73 -33.47 16.10
N ALA A 105 -20.43 -34.76 15.93
CA ALA A 105 -19.08 -35.21 15.59
C ALA A 105 -18.73 -34.84 14.14
N CYS A 106 -17.46 -34.55 13.89
CA CYS A 106 -16.91 -34.28 12.57
C CYS A 106 -15.43 -34.70 12.51
N VAL A 107 -14.87 -34.79 11.31
CA VAL A 107 -13.43 -35.00 11.11
C VAL A 107 -12.82 -33.66 10.74
N THR A 108 -11.76 -33.28 11.45
CA THR A 108 -11.01 -32.04 11.23
C THR A 108 -10.13 -32.13 9.98
N PRO A 109 -9.59 -31.01 9.45
CA PRO A 109 -8.68 -31.03 8.30
C PRO A 109 -7.41 -31.86 8.51
N CYS A 110 -6.96 -32.02 9.76
CA CYS A 110 -5.80 -32.85 10.13
C CYS A 110 -6.15 -34.32 10.41
N GLY A 111 -7.44 -34.69 10.35
CA GLY A 111 -7.90 -36.09 10.43
C GLY A 111 -8.35 -36.56 11.82
N THR A 112 -8.46 -35.66 12.80
CA THR A 112 -8.88 -35.94 14.18
C THR A 112 -10.39 -35.77 14.37
N GLU A 113 -10.97 -36.39 15.41
CA GLU A 113 -12.41 -36.30 15.70
C GLU A 113 -12.74 -34.99 16.45
N GLY A 114 -13.33 -34.02 15.74
CA GLY A 114 -13.75 -32.73 16.28
C GLY A 114 -15.25 -32.63 16.58
N ARG A 115 -15.66 -31.46 17.07
CA ARG A 115 -17.07 -31.12 17.34
C ARG A 115 -17.50 -29.89 16.56
N ARG A 116 -18.70 -29.94 15.98
CA ARG A 116 -19.33 -28.81 15.29
C ARG A 116 -20.60 -28.36 16.02
N PRO A 117 -20.79 -27.05 16.26
CA PRO A 117 -21.99 -26.54 16.89
C PRO A 117 -23.18 -26.60 15.93
N CYS A 118 -24.38 -26.74 16.47
CA CYS A 118 -25.62 -26.62 15.72
C CYS A 118 -26.24 -25.23 15.97
N ALA A 119 -26.39 -24.42 14.93
CA ALA A 119 -27.08 -23.13 14.98
C ALA A 119 -28.04 -23.01 13.79
N ASP A 120 -29.27 -22.53 14.03
CA ASP A 120 -30.30 -22.35 13.00
C ASP A 120 -30.58 -23.61 12.14
N CYS A 121 -30.57 -24.79 12.79
CA CYS A 121 -30.70 -26.12 12.18
C CYS A 121 -29.60 -26.44 11.14
N ARG A 122 -28.44 -25.75 11.18
CA ARG A 122 -27.26 -26.02 10.34
C ARG A 122 -26.00 -26.28 11.17
N TRP A 123 -25.15 -27.16 10.67
CA TRP A 123 -23.84 -27.40 11.27
C TRP A 123 -22.87 -26.24 11.02
N GLY A 124 -22.24 -25.75 12.09
CA GLY A 124 -21.11 -24.82 12.01
C GLY A 124 -19.79 -25.51 11.65
N ALA A 125 -18.70 -24.74 11.64
CA ALA A 125 -17.36 -25.27 11.38
C ALA A 125 -16.95 -26.35 12.40
N CYS A 126 -16.17 -27.33 11.96
CA CYS A 126 -15.62 -28.36 12.82
C CYS A 126 -14.53 -27.74 13.70
N ALA A 127 -14.81 -27.62 15.00
CA ALA A 127 -13.81 -27.24 15.98
C ALA A 127 -13.01 -28.50 16.35
N PRO A 128 -11.68 -28.45 16.30
CA PRO A 128 -10.86 -29.58 16.69
C PRO A 128 -10.95 -29.82 18.21
N PRO A 129 -10.68 -31.06 18.68
CA PRO A 129 -10.62 -31.37 20.11
C PRO A 129 -9.48 -30.59 20.80
N ALA A 130 -9.45 -30.65 22.13
CA ALA A 130 -8.30 -30.17 22.87
C ALA A 130 -7.12 -31.13 22.64
N GLU A 131 -5.91 -30.58 22.57
CA GLU A 131 -4.68 -31.32 22.33
C GLU A 131 -4.49 -32.46 23.36
N GLU A 132 -4.21 -33.68 22.88
CA GLU A 132 -3.81 -34.82 23.70
C GLU A 132 -2.38 -35.26 23.35
N CYS A 133 -1.62 -35.70 24.36
CA CYS A 133 -0.27 -36.22 24.15
C CYS A 133 -0.26 -37.63 23.56
N ASN A 134 -0.52 -37.76 22.26
CA ASN A 134 -0.65 -39.04 21.57
C ASN A 134 0.18 -39.15 20.27
N GLY A 135 0.91 -38.09 19.88
CA GLY A 135 1.74 -38.07 18.67
C GLY A 135 0.96 -37.74 17.39
N VAL A 136 -0.22 -37.13 17.52
CA VAL A 136 -1.07 -36.61 16.45
C VAL A 136 -1.38 -35.14 16.75
N ASP A 137 -1.38 -34.28 15.73
CA ASP A 137 -1.83 -32.88 15.85
C ASP A 137 -3.36 -32.90 16.03
N ASP A 138 -3.80 -32.83 17.28
CA ASP A 138 -5.22 -32.99 17.64
C ASP A 138 -6.01 -31.69 17.44
N ASP A 139 -5.38 -30.55 17.70
CA ASP A 139 -5.97 -29.21 17.57
C ASP A 139 -5.81 -28.57 16.16
N CYS A 140 -5.14 -29.27 15.24
CA CYS A 140 -4.84 -28.87 13.86
C CYS A 140 -4.08 -27.55 13.70
N ASN A 141 -3.25 -27.17 14.66
CA ASN A 141 -2.48 -25.92 14.60
C ASN A 141 -1.15 -26.06 13.84
N GLY A 142 -0.85 -27.25 13.30
CA GLY A 142 0.34 -27.56 12.53
C GLY A 142 1.51 -28.07 13.37
N TRP A 143 1.30 -28.27 14.67
CA TRP A 143 2.29 -28.78 15.62
C TRP A 143 1.74 -30.04 16.30
N THR A 144 2.59 -31.04 16.49
CA THR A 144 2.22 -32.29 17.17
C THR A 144 2.50 -32.16 18.66
N ASP A 145 1.53 -32.45 19.53
CA ASP A 145 1.65 -32.44 21.00
C ASP A 145 2.17 -31.10 21.56
N ASP A 146 1.55 -29.99 21.18
CA ASP A 146 1.88 -28.66 21.70
C ASP A 146 1.29 -28.39 23.10
N VAL A 147 1.49 -27.18 23.64
CA VAL A 147 1.43 -26.96 25.10
C VAL A 147 0.01 -27.05 25.66
N VAL A 148 -0.31 -28.20 26.27
CA VAL A 148 -1.55 -28.40 27.06
C VAL A 148 -1.47 -27.66 28.40
N PRO A 149 -2.35 -26.68 28.70
CA PRO A 149 -2.35 -26.00 29.99
C PRO A 149 -2.66 -26.96 31.15
N GLY A 150 -1.66 -27.20 32.01
CA GLY A 150 -1.83 -27.97 33.26
C GLY A 150 -1.37 -29.44 33.20
N VAL A 151 -0.85 -29.91 32.05
CA VAL A 151 -0.23 -31.25 31.95
C VAL A 151 1.29 -31.10 31.86
N ALA A 152 1.99 -31.46 32.93
CA ALA A 152 3.45 -31.41 32.97
C ALA A 152 4.05 -32.47 32.03
N GLY A 153 4.70 -32.04 30.94
CA GLY A 153 5.40 -32.90 29.98
C GLY A 153 4.71 -33.08 28.62
N CYS A 154 3.68 -32.29 28.31
CA CYS A 154 3.03 -32.21 27.01
C CYS A 154 3.50 -30.96 26.24
N GLY A 155 4.67 -31.05 25.65
CA GLY A 155 5.26 -30.05 24.78
C GLY A 155 6.63 -30.55 24.39
N ASN A 156 6.80 -31.07 23.18
CA ASN A 156 8.05 -31.58 22.57
C ASN A 156 9.18 -31.99 23.54
N GLY A 157 8.87 -32.78 24.58
CA GLY A 157 9.80 -33.06 25.67
C GLY A 157 9.14 -33.66 26.90
N CYS A 158 9.24 -34.98 27.02
CA CYS A 158 8.73 -35.74 28.15
C CYS A 158 9.27 -35.29 29.53
N CYS A 159 8.38 -35.37 30.52
CA CYS A 159 8.60 -35.66 31.94
C CYS A 159 9.38 -34.64 32.82
N ALA A 160 8.66 -33.62 33.31
CA ALA A 160 9.05 -32.91 34.53
C ALA A 160 8.49 -33.65 35.77
N GLY A 161 9.20 -34.68 36.22
CA GLY A 161 8.88 -35.38 37.47
C GLY A 161 9.84 -36.53 37.69
N GLY A 162 10.79 -36.36 38.60
CA GLY A 162 11.79 -37.36 38.89
C GLY A 162 11.20 -38.59 39.56
N GLU A 163 10.73 -39.57 38.77
CA GLU A 163 10.74 -41.00 39.07
C GLU A 163 10.89 -41.79 37.74
N ASP A 164 11.84 -42.74 37.74
CA ASP A 164 12.37 -43.51 36.60
C ASP A 164 11.36 -44.47 35.92
N SER A 165 10.22 -44.00 35.39
CA SER A 165 9.27 -44.87 34.67
C SER A 165 8.85 -44.45 33.28
N CYS A 166 9.29 -43.29 32.79
CA CYS A 166 9.22 -42.95 31.38
C CYS A 166 10.65 -42.98 30.85
N GLY A 167 10.96 -43.95 29.98
CA GLY A 167 12.30 -44.13 29.42
C GLY A 167 12.73 -42.95 28.55
N CYS A 168 13.08 -41.83 29.16
CA CYS A 168 13.86 -40.78 28.53
C CYS A 168 15.21 -41.42 28.20
N PRO A 169 15.61 -41.47 26.91
CA PRO A 169 16.91 -41.99 26.54
C PRO A 169 17.97 -41.19 27.30
N THR A 170 18.81 -41.87 28.07
CA THR A 170 20.06 -41.30 28.59
C THR A 170 21.06 -40.95 27.46
N ASP A 171 20.70 -41.27 26.22
CA ASP A 171 21.36 -40.81 25.01
C ASP A 171 20.51 -39.70 24.38
N CYS A 172 20.95 -38.43 24.50
CA CYS A 172 20.52 -37.38 23.57
C CYS A 172 20.93 -37.87 22.16
N GLY A 173 20.03 -38.58 21.45
CA GLY A 173 20.19 -38.87 20.03
C GLY A 173 20.27 -37.54 19.26
N PRO A 174 20.86 -37.50 18.05
CA PRO A 174 21.02 -36.25 17.31
C PRO A 174 19.62 -35.63 17.13
N PRO A 175 19.35 -34.45 17.71
CA PRO A 175 18.07 -33.81 17.51
C PRO A 175 17.98 -33.45 16.03
N LEU A 176 16.82 -33.69 15.42
CA LEU A 176 16.46 -33.01 14.18
C LEU A 176 16.22 -31.55 14.55
N LEU A 177 17.30 -30.79 14.75
CA LEU A 177 17.21 -29.37 15.05
C LEU A 177 16.59 -28.69 13.82
N PRO A 178 15.41 -28.05 13.92
CA PRO A 178 14.90 -27.24 12.83
C PRO A 178 15.91 -26.12 12.54
N ALA A 179 16.05 -25.76 11.28
CA ALA A 179 16.90 -24.63 10.90
C ALA A 179 16.35 -23.36 11.58
N PRO A 180 17.19 -22.52 12.20
CA PRO A 180 16.75 -21.24 12.71
C PRO A 180 16.18 -20.38 11.59
N VAL A 181 15.20 -19.54 11.91
CA VAL A 181 14.58 -18.60 10.96
C VAL A 181 15.27 -17.25 11.11
N PRO A 182 16.03 -16.79 10.10
CA PRO A 182 16.64 -15.46 10.12
C PRO A 182 15.54 -14.39 10.13
N LEU A 183 15.68 -13.36 10.95
CA LEU A 183 14.72 -12.25 11.02
C LEU A 183 15.33 -10.96 10.48
N ARG A 184 16.43 -10.50 11.09
CA ARG A 184 17.06 -9.21 10.76
C ARG A 184 18.56 -9.38 10.55
N PRO A 185 19.16 -8.70 9.55
CA PRO A 185 18.51 -7.92 8.48
C PRO A 185 17.64 -8.79 7.55
N ALA A 186 16.47 -8.28 7.13
CA ALA A 186 15.57 -8.94 6.18
C ALA A 186 16.12 -8.86 4.74
N ASN A 187 15.49 -9.58 3.80
CA ASN A 187 15.89 -9.50 2.39
C ASN A 187 15.70 -8.08 1.84
N ALA A 188 16.64 -7.66 0.99
CA ALA A 188 16.67 -6.31 0.41
C ALA A 188 16.70 -5.15 1.45
N ALA A 189 16.90 -5.46 2.73
CA ALA A 189 16.97 -4.43 3.76
C ALA A 189 18.19 -3.53 3.53
N ARG A 190 18.01 -2.23 3.68
CA ARG A 190 19.10 -1.25 3.63
C ARG A 190 19.57 -0.95 5.04
N VAL A 191 20.84 -1.18 5.31
CA VAL A 191 21.41 -1.01 6.65
C VAL A 191 22.42 0.13 6.62
N PRO A 192 22.17 1.25 7.33
CA PRO A 192 23.06 2.41 7.30
C PRO A 192 24.33 2.21 8.14
N THR A 193 24.24 1.43 9.22
CA THR A 193 25.37 1.19 10.12
C THR A 193 26.26 0.05 9.65
N ARG A 194 27.58 0.27 9.58
CA ARG A 194 28.57 -0.78 9.24
C ARG A 194 28.71 -1.85 10.33
N THR A 195 28.04 -1.70 11.47
CA THR A 195 27.98 -2.70 12.55
C THR A 195 26.53 -3.20 12.70
N PRO A 196 26.03 -4.00 11.75
CA PRO A 196 24.66 -4.50 11.79
C PRO A 196 24.43 -5.43 12.99
N VAL A 197 23.15 -5.56 13.34
CA VAL A 197 22.67 -6.55 14.32
C VAL A 197 21.96 -7.66 13.58
N PHE A 198 22.34 -8.90 13.88
CA PHE A 198 21.71 -10.10 13.34
C PHE A 198 20.79 -10.73 14.38
N GLU A 199 19.55 -11.03 13.99
CA GLU A 199 18.53 -11.63 14.85
C GLU A 199 17.84 -12.79 14.14
N TRP A 200 17.52 -13.84 14.89
CA TRP A 200 16.82 -15.03 14.39
C TRP A 200 15.89 -15.59 15.47
N VAL A 201 15.07 -16.57 15.10
CA VAL A 201 14.26 -17.35 16.04
C VAL A 201 14.45 -18.84 15.84
N GLY A 202 14.15 -19.62 16.88
CA GLY A 202 14.27 -21.07 16.91
C GLY A 202 15.69 -21.58 17.20
N GLY A 203 15.84 -22.91 17.05
CA GLY A 203 17.04 -23.63 17.44
C GLY A 203 17.10 -24.00 18.92
N ASP A 204 15.94 -24.13 19.59
CA ASP A 204 15.85 -24.54 20.98
C ASP A 204 16.47 -25.92 21.20
N SER A 205 17.15 -26.09 22.34
CA SER A 205 17.88 -27.31 22.69
C SER A 205 17.31 -27.93 23.96
N VAL A 206 17.26 -29.26 23.96
CA VAL A 206 16.76 -30.05 25.09
C VAL A 206 17.87 -30.34 26.10
N CYS A 207 19.16 -30.33 25.70
CA CYS A 207 20.29 -30.73 26.56
C CYS A 207 21.25 -29.56 26.95
N GLY A 208 20.89 -28.29 26.71
CA GLY A 208 21.67 -27.10 27.14
C GLY A 208 21.34 -25.80 26.39
N PRO A 209 22.09 -24.69 26.56
CA PRO A 209 21.94 -23.52 25.69
C PRO A 209 22.43 -23.84 24.26
N PRO A 210 21.62 -23.62 23.21
CA PRO A 210 22.02 -23.93 21.83
C PRO A 210 23.21 -23.07 21.39
N THR A 211 24.03 -23.62 20.49
CA THR A 211 25.13 -22.91 19.86
C THR A 211 24.79 -22.65 18.40
N PHE A 212 24.89 -21.40 17.96
CA PHE A 212 24.59 -20.96 16.61
C PHE A 212 25.87 -20.64 15.84
N PHE A 213 25.91 -21.01 14.57
CA PHE A 213 26.93 -20.60 13.62
C PHE A 213 26.32 -19.61 12.66
N LEU A 214 26.90 -18.41 12.58
CA LEU A 214 26.49 -17.33 11.68
C LEU A 214 27.60 -17.11 10.65
N ASP A 215 27.24 -17.18 9.38
CA ASP A 215 28.09 -16.81 8.24
C ASP A 215 27.52 -15.55 7.58
N VAL A 216 28.38 -14.57 7.29
CA VAL A 216 28.08 -13.38 6.46
C VAL A 216 29.18 -13.27 5.41
N ASP A 217 28.79 -13.13 4.14
CA ASP A 217 29.70 -13.17 2.99
C ASP A 217 29.23 -12.19 1.90
N ASP A 218 30.13 -11.50 1.21
CA ASP A 218 29.87 -10.62 0.07
C ASP A 218 30.18 -11.22 -1.32
N SER A 219 30.62 -12.49 -1.36
CA SER A 219 31.13 -13.14 -2.57
C SER A 219 30.12 -14.04 -3.29
N CYS A 220 28.88 -14.10 -2.80
CA CYS A 220 27.82 -14.85 -3.45
C CYS A 220 27.31 -14.14 -4.72
N PRO A 221 26.96 -14.89 -5.78
CA PRO A 221 26.37 -14.29 -6.97
C PRO A 221 24.94 -13.83 -6.68
N VAL A 222 24.48 -12.74 -7.32
CA VAL A 222 23.08 -12.29 -7.21
C VAL A 222 22.10 -13.37 -7.67
N THR A 223 22.39 -14.07 -8.78
CA THR A 223 21.53 -15.18 -9.20
C THR A 223 21.93 -16.48 -8.52
N GLY A 224 20.97 -17.14 -7.89
CA GLY A 224 21.18 -18.45 -7.25
C GLY A 224 21.96 -18.40 -5.93
N PHE A 225 21.98 -17.25 -5.24
CA PHE A 225 22.65 -17.07 -3.95
C PHE A 225 22.19 -18.07 -2.88
N ASP A 226 20.96 -18.58 -2.94
CA ASP A 226 20.43 -19.61 -2.02
C ASP A 226 21.30 -20.87 -1.95
N SER A 227 21.99 -21.18 -3.04
CA SER A 227 22.88 -22.34 -3.15
C SER A 227 24.34 -22.01 -2.85
N CYS A 228 24.64 -20.77 -2.45
CA CYS A 228 25.99 -20.29 -2.24
C CYS A 228 26.70 -21.02 -1.09
N GLY A 229 27.95 -21.40 -1.33
CA GLY A 229 28.79 -22.07 -0.34
C GLY A 229 29.33 -21.16 0.77
N PHE A 230 29.21 -19.84 0.61
CA PHE A 230 29.92 -18.81 1.41
C PHE A 230 31.44 -19.07 1.39
N PRO A 231 32.08 -18.89 0.22
CA PRO A 231 33.48 -19.28 0.01
C PRO A 231 34.50 -18.38 0.74
N SER A 232 34.14 -17.14 1.08
CA SER A 232 35.03 -16.19 1.75
C SER A 232 34.27 -15.30 2.74
N PRO A 233 33.70 -15.87 3.81
CA PRO A 233 32.89 -15.09 4.74
C PRO A 233 33.72 -14.02 5.45
N GLU A 234 33.30 -12.76 5.34
CA GLU A 234 33.82 -11.64 6.12
C GLU A 234 33.56 -11.83 7.62
N LEU A 235 32.46 -12.52 7.96
CA LEU A 235 32.12 -12.86 9.32
C LEU A 235 31.76 -14.35 9.43
N ARG A 236 32.47 -15.05 10.31
CA ARG A 236 32.11 -16.40 10.76
C ARG A 236 32.22 -16.46 12.28
N VAL A 237 31.07 -16.49 12.95
CA VAL A 237 31.01 -16.40 14.42
C VAL A 237 30.16 -17.51 15.02
N VAL A 238 30.43 -17.79 16.28
CA VAL A 238 29.71 -18.77 17.09
C VAL A 238 29.03 -18.03 18.23
N VAL A 239 27.71 -18.18 18.35
CA VAL A 239 26.87 -17.47 19.33
C VAL A 239 26.18 -18.49 20.22
N THR A 240 26.32 -18.38 21.54
CA THR A 240 25.78 -19.40 22.48
C THR A 240 24.68 -18.81 23.35
N GLY A 241 23.53 -19.50 23.40
CA GLY A 241 22.43 -19.19 24.32
C GLY A 241 21.71 -17.86 24.06
N ARG A 242 21.88 -17.28 22.86
CA ARG A 242 21.21 -16.05 22.42
C ARG A 242 20.88 -16.15 20.94
N THR A 243 19.79 -15.51 20.52
CA THR A 243 19.33 -15.46 19.14
C THR A 243 19.59 -14.10 18.47
N ARG A 244 20.60 -13.41 18.97
CA ARG A 244 20.99 -12.06 18.57
C ARG A 244 22.51 -11.92 18.62
N PHE A 245 23.08 -11.27 17.60
CA PHE A 245 24.50 -10.99 17.50
C PHE A 245 24.74 -9.56 17.00
N GLU A 246 25.51 -8.79 17.74
CA GLU A 246 25.94 -7.45 17.34
C GLU A 246 27.35 -7.51 16.77
N VAL A 247 27.53 -6.96 15.57
CA VAL A 247 28.86 -6.88 14.95
C VAL A 247 29.72 -5.85 15.69
N GLU A 248 30.84 -6.28 16.26
CA GLU A 248 31.74 -5.38 16.98
C GLU A 248 32.67 -4.58 16.04
N ALA A 249 33.12 -5.20 14.96
CA ALA A 249 34.04 -4.60 13.99
C ALA A 249 33.30 -4.28 12.69
N PRO A 250 33.37 -3.03 12.18
CA PRO A 250 32.65 -2.64 10.97
C PRO A 250 32.91 -3.59 9.79
N LEU A 251 31.83 -4.05 9.14
CA LEU A 251 31.93 -4.79 7.90
C LEU A 251 32.47 -3.87 6.78
N PRO A 252 33.34 -4.38 5.89
CA PRO A 252 33.93 -3.59 4.83
C PRO A 252 32.89 -3.23 3.77
N VAL A 253 32.91 -1.99 3.27
CA VAL A 253 32.09 -1.56 2.13
C VAL A 253 32.94 -0.76 1.15
N SER A 254 32.43 -0.57 -0.06
CA SER A 254 33.07 0.34 -1.02
C SER A 254 32.86 1.79 -0.58
N ASP A 255 33.93 2.58 -0.55
CA ASP A 255 33.85 4.05 -0.39
C ASP A 255 33.91 4.77 -1.76
N SER A 256 33.83 4.02 -2.86
CA SER A 256 33.78 4.53 -4.23
C SER A 256 32.60 3.93 -5.00
N PRO A 257 32.02 4.65 -5.98
CA PRO A 257 30.85 4.17 -6.70
C PRO A 257 30.99 2.76 -7.31
N PRO A 258 29.99 1.87 -7.13
CA PRO A 258 28.82 2.04 -6.25
C PRO A 258 29.24 1.93 -4.77
N VAL A 259 28.93 2.97 -3.98
CA VAL A 259 29.19 3.01 -2.53
C VAL A 259 28.34 1.96 -1.83
N GLY A 260 28.87 1.39 -0.74
CA GLY A 260 28.20 0.32 -0.02
C GLY A 260 28.53 -1.08 -0.56
N ARG A 261 27.77 -2.07 -0.11
CA ARG A 261 27.92 -3.47 -0.53
C ARG A 261 26.70 -4.32 -0.18
N ARG A 262 26.37 -5.28 -1.05
CA ARG A 262 25.43 -6.35 -0.74
C ARG A 262 26.12 -7.49 0.02
N TYR A 263 25.47 -7.95 1.09
CA TYR A 263 25.89 -9.09 1.89
C TYR A 263 24.83 -10.17 1.90
N TRP A 264 25.27 -11.42 1.94
CA TRP A 264 24.44 -12.60 2.18
C TRP A 264 24.75 -13.16 3.55
N TRP A 265 23.74 -13.68 4.24
CA TRP A 265 23.92 -14.26 5.55
C TRP A 265 23.01 -15.46 5.80
N ARG A 266 23.48 -16.36 6.65
CA ARG A 266 22.74 -17.56 7.07
C ARG A 266 23.16 -17.99 8.46
N VAL A 267 22.27 -18.70 9.14
CA VAL A 267 22.48 -19.20 10.50
C VAL A 267 22.09 -20.67 10.60
N ARG A 268 22.77 -21.43 11.46
CA ARG A 268 22.36 -22.78 11.85
C ARG A 268 22.61 -23.00 13.33
N SER A 269 21.85 -23.90 13.95
CA SER A 269 22.09 -24.34 15.33
C SER A 269 22.86 -25.65 15.33
N CYS A 270 23.69 -25.85 16.35
CA CYS A 270 24.38 -27.09 16.62
C CYS A 270 24.36 -27.42 18.11
N GLU A 271 24.28 -28.71 18.40
CA GLU A 271 24.37 -29.30 19.73
C GLU A 271 25.42 -30.43 19.68
N GLY A 272 26.57 -30.19 20.32
CA GLY A 272 27.74 -31.05 20.13
C GLY A 272 28.17 -31.10 18.66
N ASP A 273 28.21 -32.31 18.09
CA ASP A 273 28.56 -32.55 16.68
C ASP A 273 27.33 -32.58 15.75
N ALA A 274 26.10 -32.52 16.29
CA ALA A 274 24.87 -32.50 15.50
C ALA A 274 24.49 -31.05 15.16
N CYS A 275 24.22 -30.77 13.89
CA CYS A 275 23.81 -29.45 13.44
C CYS A 275 22.50 -29.53 12.65
N SER A 276 21.68 -28.49 12.76
CA SER A 276 20.57 -28.26 11.84
C SER A 276 21.10 -28.06 10.41
N PRO A 277 20.23 -28.21 9.39
CA PRO A 277 20.46 -27.54 8.11
C PRO A 277 20.72 -26.05 8.32
N TRP A 278 21.40 -25.43 7.35
CA TRP A 278 21.45 -23.97 7.30
C TRP A 278 20.05 -23.41 7.07
N SER A 279 19.79 -22.23 7.64
CA SER A 279 18.63 -21.43 7.29
C SER A 279 18.60 -21.12 5.78
N PRO A 280 17.44 -20.72 5.24
CA PRO A 280 17.41 -19.96 3.99
C PRO A 280 18.42 -18.80 4.04
N VAL A 281 19.06 -18.51 2.92
CA VAL A 281 19.98 -17.38 2.82
C VAL A 281 19.16 -16.11 2.78
N ARG A 282 19.55 -15.12 3.56
CA ARG A 282 19.02 -13.76 3.43
C ARG A 282 20.09 -12.83 2.88
N TYR A 283 19.69 -11.71 2.29
CA TYR A 283 20.62 -10.69 1.83
C TYR A 283 20.20 -9.29 2.24
N PHE A 284 21.17 -8.39 2.37
CA PHE A 284 20.90 -6.99 2.71
C PHE A 284 21.97 -6.10 2.07
N ASP A 285 21.63 -4.83 1.90
CA ASP A 285 22.50 -3.83 1.33
C ASP A 285 23.05 -2.92 2.44
N LEU A 286 24.36 -3.00 2.68
CA LEU A 286 25.07 -2.25 3.70
C LEU A 286 25.63 -0.95 3.11
N GLY A 287 25.16 0.19 3.62
CA GLY A 287 25.63 1.52 3.20
C GLY A 287 25.27 1.92 1.77
N ARG A 288 24.40 1.16 1.08
CA ARG A 288 23.80 1.59 -0.18
C ARG A 288 22.58 2.46 0.11
N VAL A 289 22.47 3.55 -0.62
CA VAL A 289 21.40 4.53 -0.47
C VAL A 289 20.33 4.30 -1.55
N VAL A 290 19.08 4.68 -1.24
CA VAL A 290 17.95 4.58 -2.19
C VAL A 290 18.13 5.60 -3.30
N LEU A 291 17.71 5.31 -4.54
CA LEU A 291 17.74 6.27 -5.63
C LEU A 291 19.11 6.94 -5.87
N ASP A 292 20.21 6.23 -5.62
CA ASP A 292 21.57 6.72 -5.92
C ASP A 292 21.96 6.28 -7.34
N PHE A 293 21.61 7.09 -8.36
CA PHE A 293 21.80 6.70 -9.76
C PHE A 293 23.26 6.73 -10.18
N ASN A 294 24.10 7.47 -9.46
CA ASN A 294 25.51 7.67 -9.78
C ASN A 294 26.46 6.83 -8.86
N GLY A 295 25.91 6.23 -7.81
CA GLY A 295 26.56 5.36 -6.85
C GLY A 295 27.45 6.09 -5.84
N ASP A 296 27.33 7.40 -5.68
CA ASP A 296 28.24 8.21 -4.86
C ASP A 296 27.97 8.18 -3.35
N GLY A 297 26.93 7.45 -2.93
CA GLY A 297 26.55 7.27 -1.54
C GLY A 297 25.62 8.36 -1.01
N PHE A 298 25.09 9.23 -1.88
CA PHE A 298 24.02 10.16 -1.58
C PHE A 298 22.80 9.80 -2.41
N SER A 299 21.59 9.95 -1.87
CA SER A 299 20.40 9.78 -2.72
C SER A 299 20.38 10.86 -3.80
N ASP A 300 19.81 10.52 -4.95
CA ASP A 300 19.43 11.50 -5.96
C ASP A 300 17.91 11.77 -5.88
N LEU A 301 17.45 12.77 -6.62
CA LEU A 301 16.04 13.18 -6.69
C LEU A 301 15.57 13.26 -8.13
N ALA A 302 14.46 12.59 -8.45
CA ALA A 302 13.82 12.70 -9.75
C ALA A 302 12.52 13.52 -9.65
N VAL A 303 12.39 14.55 -10.48
CA VAL A 303 11.24 15.46 -10.52
C VAL A 303 10.61 15.47 -11.90
N GLY A 304 9.32 15.15 -11.95
CA GLY A 304 8.53 15.14 -13.17
C GLY A 304 8.02 16.53 -13.55
N SER A 305 8.04 16.84 -14.84
CA SER A 305 7.40 18.00 -15.46
C SER A 305 6.54 17.51 -16.62
N PRO A 306 5.38 16.89 -16.34
CA PRO A 306 4.47 16.49 -17.40
C PRO A 306 3.92 17.75 -18.08
N SER A 307 4.37 17.94 -19.30
CA SER A 307 3.90 18.95 -20.24
C SER A 307 3.39 18.23 -21.49
N ARG A 308 3.19 18.96 -22.59
CA ARG A 308 2.80 18.38 -23.88
C ARG A 308 3.82 17.38 -24.43
N THR A 309 5.09 17.51 -24.07
CA THR A 309 6.14 16.52 -24.40
C THR A 309 6.58 15.76 -23.16
N GLY A 310 6.50 16.37 -21.97
CA GLY A 310 6.92 15.76 -20.71
C GLY A 310 8.44 15.69 -20.56
N THR A 311 8.93 15.87 -19.35
CA THR A 311 10.37 15.84 -19.03
C THR A 311 10.54 15.37 -17.58
N VAL A 312 11.62 14.65 -17.30
CA VAL A 312 12.04 14.34 -15.93
C VAL A 312 13.42 14.95 -15.70
N TYR A 313 13.57 15.65 -14.59
CA TYR A 313 14.81 16.24 -14.13
C TYR A 313 15.36 15.40 -12.99
N VAL A 314 16.61 14.97 -13.10
CA VAL A 314 17.29 14.19 -12.06
C VAL A 314 18.41 15.04 -11.47
N TYR A 315 18.33 15.28 -10.17
CA TYR A 315 19.27 16.08 -9.40
C TYR A 315 20.09 15.15 -8.53
N SER A 316 21.41 15.21 -8.65
CA SER A 316 22.25 14.41 -7.78
C SER A 316 22.36 15.01 -6.39
N GLY A 317 22.34 14.14 -5.38
CA GLY A 317 22.68 14.50 -4.02
C GLY A 317 24.18 14.76 -3.85
N GLY A 318 24.58 15.11 -2.64
CA GLY A 318 25.98 15.34 -2.32
C GLY A 318 26.18 15.98 -0.96
N PRO A 319 27.43 16.14 -0.50
CA PRO A 319 27.73 16.64 0.85
C PRO A 319 27.28 18.09 1.12
N ASP A 320 27.00 18.86 0.06
CA ASP A 320 26.45 20.22 0.15
C ASP A 320 24.93 20.25 -0.13
N GLY A 321 24.31 19.07 -0.25
CA GLY A 321 22.95 18.86 -0.73
C GLY A 321 22.83 18.89 -2.27
N ILE A 322 21.59 18.89 -2.74
CA ILE A 322 21.23 18.98 -4.16
C ILE A 322 21.67 20.31 -4.77
N ASP A 323 22.41 20.27 -5.90
CA ASP A 323 22.70 21.43 -6.74
C ASP A 323 21.57 21.63 -7.78
N PRO A 324 20.70 22.66 -7.64
CA PRO A 324 19.59 22.89 -8.55
C PRO A 324 20.02 23.32 -9.96
N SER A 325 21.28 23.71 -10.17
CA SER A 325 21.73 24.33 -11.41
C SER A 325 22.11 23.33 -12.52
N ARG A 326 22.21 22.02 -12.19
CA ARG A 326 22.79 21.02 -13.11
C ARG A 326 22.05 19.66 -13.11
N PRO A 327 20.73 19.60 -13.33
CA PRO A 327 20.05 18.32 -13.43
C PRO A 327 20.43 17.57 -14.72
N ALA A 328 20.48 16.24 -14.64
CA ALA A 328 20.31 15.39 -15.80
C ALA A 328 18.86 15.48 -16.30
N VAL A 329 18.67 15.41 -17.62
CA VAL A 329 17.36 15.63 -18.25
C VAL A 329 16.97 14.41 -19.07
N LEU A 330 15.88 13.77 -18.68
CA LEU A 330 15.25 12.70 -19.42
C LEU A 330 14.10 13.30 -20.23
N ASN A 331 14.24 13.29 -21.55
CA ASN A 331 13.18 13.71 -22.45
C ASN A 331 12.30 12.50 -22.79
N ASN A 332 11.04 12.76 -23.09
CA ASN A 332 10.16 11.72 -23.59
C ASN A 332 10.79 11.02 -24.80
N PRO A 333 11.04 9.70 -24.73
CA PRO A 333 11.72 8.95 -25.78
C PRO A 333 10.81 8.67 -26.98
N GLU A 334 9.52 8.99 -26.86
CA GLU A 334 8.52 8.80 -27.89
C GLU A 334 8.40 10.05 -28.79
N SER A 335 7.76 9.91 -29.96
CA SER A 335 7.61 11.02 -30.90
C SER A 335 6.17 11.15 -31.40
N GLY A 336 5.56 12.33 -31.18
CA GLY A 336 4.23 12.66 -31.71
C GLY A 336 3.59 13.89 -31.06
N GLU A 337 2.69 14.58 -31.79
CA GLU A 337 2.13 15.88 -31.38
C GLU A 337 1.09 15.85 -30.22
N TRP A 338 0.88 14.69 -29.59
CA TRP A 338 -0.17 14.49 -28.57
C TRP A 338 0.32 13.67 -27.34
N GLU A 339 1.62 13.73 -27.06
CA GLU A 339 2.28 12.94 -26.01
C GLU A 339 2.27 13.64 -24.65
N TYR A 340 1.09 13.71 -24.03
CA TYR A 340 1.00 14.19 -22.66
C TYR A 340 1.72 13.26 -21.69
N GLY A 341 2.18 13.79 -20.56
CA GLY A 341 2.27 12.96 -19.36
C GLY A 341 3.53 12.13 -19.12
N PHE A 342 4.56 12.19 -19.97
CA PHE A 342 5.86 11.62 -19.59
C PHE A 342 6.39 12.34 -18.35
N GLY A 343 6.72 11.57 -17.31
CA GLY A 343 7.10 12.10 -16.00
C GLY A 343 5.92 12.45 -15.09
N ALA A 344 4.68 12.07 -15.45
CA ALA A 344 3.52 12.21 -14.55
C ALA A 344 3.49 11.15 -13.45
N TYR A 345 4.21 10.04 -13.62
CA TYR A 345 4.31 8.94 -12.67
C TYR A 345 5.78 8.55 -12.57
N LEU A 346 6.32 8.59 -11.36
CA LEU A 346 7.70 8.24 -11.05
C LEU A 346 7.69 7.24 -9.90
N ALA A 347 8.56 6.24 -9.98
CA ALA A 347 8.85 5.37 -8.87
C ALA A 347 10.36 5.13 -8.81
N ASP A 348 10.89 5.05 -7.58
CA ASP A 348 12.15 4.36 -7.31
C ASP A 348 12.04 2.94 -7.86
N GLY A 349 12.95 2.55 -8.75
CA GLY A 349 12.99 1.19 -9.27
C GLY A 349 13.74 0.22 -8.36
N GLY A 350 14.41 0.71 -7.31
CA GLY A 350 15.43 -0.06 -6.63
C GLY A 350 16.62 -0.31 -7.55
N ASP A 351 17.18 -1.51 -7.51
CA ASP A 351 18.30 -1.97 -8.34
C ASP A 351 17.79 -3.15 -9.20
N LEU A 352 17.07 -2.83 -10.29
CA LEU A 352 16.33 -3.78 -11.14
C LEU A 352 17.27 -4.69 -11.95
N ASP A 353 18.53 -4.29 -12.12
CA ASP A 353 19.56 -5.08 -12.78
C ASP A 353 20.70 -5.56 -11.85
N ALA A 354 20.57 -5.27 -10.55
CA ALA A 354 21.47 -5.66 -9.46
C ALA A 354 22.93 -5.23 -9.66
N ASP A 355 23.17 -4.10 -10.33
CA ASP A 355 24.49 -3.55 -10.60
C ASP A 355 25.02 -2.63 -9.48
N GLY A 356 24.18 -2.34 -8.49
CA GLY A 356 24.49 -1.53 -7.32
C GLY A 356 24.21 -0.05 -7.47
N PHE A 357 23.66 0.39 -8.60
CA PHE A 357 23.18 1.74 -8.82
C PHE A 357 21.64 1.75 -8.72
N GLY A 358 21.07 2.86 -8.26
CA GLY A 358 19.62 3.03 -8.26
C GLY A 358 19.08 3.14 -9.70
N ASP A 359 17.82 2.73 -9.89
CA ASP A 359 17.11 2.77 -11.16
C ASP A 359 15.82 3.59 -11.07
N LEU A 360 15.35 4.08 -12.21
CA LEU A 360 14.14 4.90 -12.29
C LEU A 360 13.10 4.30 -13.23
N VAL A 361 11.86 4.22 -12.75
CA VAL A 361 10.70 3.85 -13.56
C VAL A 361 9.85 5.08 -13.84
N VAL A 362 9.65 5.39 -15.12
CA VAL A 362 8.93 6.58 -15.59
C VAL A 362 7.70 6.18 -16.41
N GLY A 363 6.53 6.63 -15.94
CA GLY A 363 5.28 6.48 -16.66
C GLY A 363 5.01 7.62 -17.64
N SER A 364 4.37 7.27 -18.74
CA SER A 364 3.85 8.19 -19.75
C SER A 364 2.40 7.83 -20.06
N HIS A 365 1.45 8.69 -19.69
CA HIS A 365 0.05 8.48 -20.07
C HIS A 365 -0.26 9.18 -21.38
N ARG A 366 -0.79 8.47 -22.37
CA ARG A 366 -1.29 9.13 -23.58
C ARG A 366 -2.80 9.30 -23.49
N MET A 367 -3.29 10.54 -23.48
CA MET A 367 -4.73 10.80 -23.52
C MET A 367 -5.36 10.02 -24.69
N TRP A 368 -6.34 9.16 -24.37
CA TRP A 368 -7.08 8.35 -25.33
C TRP A 368 -6.26 7.30 -26.11
N ARG A 369 -5.02 7.02 -25.69
CA ARG A 369 -4.12 6.03 -26.31
C ARG A 369 -3.40 5.20 -25.25
N HIS A 370 -2.65 4.22 -25.72
CA HIS A 370 -1.83 3.34 -24.88
C HIS A 370 -0.75 4.19 -24.21
N GLY A 371 -0.73 4.23 -22.87
CA GLY A 371 0.43 4.70 -22.12
C GLY A 371 1.62 3.75 -22.26
N SER A 372 2.76 4.15 -21.73
CA SER A 372 3.99 3.38 -21.72
C SER A 372 4.74 3.59 -20.41
N VAL A 373 5.54 2.59 -20.04
CA VAL A 373 6.46 2.66 -18.91
C VAL A 373 7.87 2.51 -19.45
N HIS A 374 8.77 3.35 -18.97
CA HIS A 374 10.17 3.41 -19.37
C HIS A 374 11.05 3.19 -18.15
N VAL A 375 12.00 2.25 -18.27
CA VAL A 375 12.98 1.96 -17.22
C VAL A 375 14.32 2.55 -17.64
N TYR A 376 14.92 3.34 -16.74
CA TYR A 376 16.21 3.97 -16.90
C TYR A 376 17.16 3.42 -15.84
N PHE A 377 18.24 2.79 -16.28
CA PHE A 377 19.23 2.27 -15.36
C PHE A 377 20.23 3.32 -14.93
N GLY A 378 20.64 3.24 -13.66
CA GLY A 378 21.77 3.95 -13.10
C GLY A 378 23.11 3.49 -13.66
N GLY A 379 24.18 4.11 -13.19
CA GLY A 379 25.54 3.67 -13.47
C GLY A 379 26.62 4.67 -13.09
N PRO A 380 27.90 4.36 -13.35
CA PRO A 380 29.03 5.19 -12.93
C PRO A 380 29.08 6.61 -13.50
N SER A 381 28.20 6.95 -14.44
CA SER A 381 28.06 8.29 -15.04
C SER A 381 26.74 8.97 -14.64
N GLY A 382 26.04 8.42 -13.64
CA GLY A 382 24.66 8.74 -13.31
C GLY A 382 23.66 8.03 -14.23
N ILE A 383 22.40 8.44 -14.10
CA ILE A 383 21.29 7.87 -14.86
C ILE A 383 21.49 8.00 -16.38
N SER A 384 21.23 6.91 -17.11
CA SER A 384 21.24 6.92 -18.57
C SER A 384 20.11 7.81 -19.12
N PRO A 385 20.35 8.71 -20.09
CA PRO A 385 19.28 9.50 -20.70
C PRO A 385 18.43 8.72 -21.72
N VAL A 386 18.79 7.46 -21.99
CA VAL A 386 18.07 6.57 -22.92
C VAL A 386 17.44 5.45 -22.11
N PRO A 387 16.14 5.18 -22.26
CA PRO A 387 15.49 4.09 -21.54
C PRO A 387 16.05 2.75 -22.02
N ALA A 388 16.42 1.89 -21.06
CA ALA A 388 16.93 0.56 -21.34
C ALA A 388 15.79 -0.40 -21.69
N VAL A 389 14.66 -0.28 -21.00
CA VAL A 389 13.45 -1.07 -21.24
C VAL A 389 12.27 -0.13 -21.47
N THR A 390 11.39 -0.50 -22.39
CA THR A 390 10.14 0.21 -22.64
C THR A 390 9.00 -0.78 -22.75
N ILE A 391 8.07 -0.70 -21.81
CA ILE A 391 6.90 -1.56 -21.69
C ILE A 391 5.74 -0.85 -22.40
N ARG A 392 5.25 -1.47 -23.48
CA ARG A 392 4.12 -0.99 -24.29
C ARG A 392 3.11 -2.12 -24.40
N GLU A 393 2.03 -2.07 -23.63
CA GLU A 393 1.04 -3.14 -23.72
C GLU A 393 0.00 -2.91 -24.83
N ALA A 394 -0.37 -4.02 -25.48
CA ALA A 394 -1.18 -4.06 -26.68
C ALA A 394 -2.68 -3.72 -26.47
N GLU A 395 -3.15 -3.56 -25.24
CA GLU A 395 -4.60 -3.50 -24.92
C GLU A 395 -5.09 -2.16 -24.33
N GLY A 396 -4.19 -1.19 -24.22
CA GLY A 396 -4.53 0.17 -23.78
C GLY A 396 -4.88 0.23 -22.30
N SER A 397 -4.20 -0.60 -21.51
CA SER A 397 -4.29 -0.81 -20.07
C SER A 397 -4.17 0.50 -19.27
N PHE A 398 -3.38 1.46 -19.75
CA PHE A 398 -3.06 2.72 -19.06
C PHE A 398 -3.88 3.94 -19.52
N ARG A 399 -5.00 3.72 -20.21
CA ARG A 399 -5.81 4.80 -20.83
C ARG A 399 -6.49 5.74 -19.84
N CYS A 400 -6.81 5.27 -18.64
CA CYS A 400 -7.53 6.05 -17.62
C CYS A 400 -6.62 6.44 -16.44
N GLY A 401 -5.32 6.58 -16.69
CA GLY A 401 -4.33 6.77 -15.64
C GLY A 401 -3.48 5.53 -15.44
N MET A 402 -2.45 5.71 -14.62
CA MET A 402 -1.44 4.74 -14.27
C MET A 402 -1.05 4.99 -12.81
N SER A 403 -0.57 3.96 -12.14
CA SER A 403 0.22 4.11 -10.92
C SER A 403 1.44 3.21 -11.02
N ILE A 404 2.55 3.58 -10.37
CA ILE A 404 3.80 2.82 -10.41
C ILE A 404 4.36 2.74 -9.00
N ALA A 405 4.84 1.56 -8.62
CA ALA A 405 5.63 1.35 -7.41
C ALA A 405 6.87 0.54 -7.74
N GLY A 406 8.02 0.93 -7.19
CA GLY A 406 9.13 0.00 -7.02
C GLY A 406 8.87 -0.91 -5.85
N LEU A 407 9.28 -2.15 -6.01
CA LEU A 407 9.21 -3.19 -5.00
C LEU A 407 10.65 -3.62 -4.71
N ALA A 408 10.98 -3.82 -3.45
CA ALA A 408 12.36 -4.07 -3.06
C ALA A 408 12.90 -5.36 -3.68
N ASP A 409 12.24 -6.49 -3.41
CA ASP A 409 12.43 -7.82 -4.02
C ASP A 409 11.36 -8.79 -3.45
N PRO A 410 10.13 -8.80 -4.00
CA PRO A 410 9.02 -9.58 -3.45
C PRO A 410 9.16 -11.10 -3.68
N ASP A 411 9.89 -11.56 -4.69
CA ASP A 411 10.12 -12.99 -4.95
C ASP A 411 11.48 -13.50 -4.47
N VAL A 412 12.34 -12.59 -3.98
CA VAL A 412 13.63 -12.85 -3.35
C VAL A 412 14.60 -13.48 -4.35
N ASP A 413 14.56 -13.03 -5.60
CA ASP A 413 15.44 -13.50 -6.67
C ASP A 413 16.78 -12.75 -6.76
N GLY A 414 16.92 -11.70 -5.93
CA GLY A 414 18.08 -10.84 -5.82
C GLY A 414 18.01 -9.56 -6.66
N PHE A 415 16.93 -9.35 -7.41
CA PHE A 415 16.69 -8.14 -8.20
C PHE A 415 15.54 -7.34 -7.60
N SER A 416 15.59 -6.02 -7.75
CA SER A 416 14.39 -5.22 -7.49
C SER A 416 13.35 -5.37 -8.57
N ASP A 417 12.12 -5.05 -8.22
CA ASP A 417 10.93 -5.28 -9.02
C ASP A 417 10.08 -4.01 -9.16
N ALA A 418 9.09 -4.06 -10.05
CA ALA A 418 8.15 -2.95 -10.23
C ALA A 418 6.71 -3.44 -10.43
N ALA A 419 5.76 -2.68 -9.89
CA ALA A 419 4.33 -2.85 -10.13
C ALA A 419 3.77 -1.66 -10.90
N VAL A 420 2.91 -1.93 -11.89
CA VAL A 420 2.22 -0.91 -12.69
C VAL A 420 0.72 -1.14 -12.61
N GLY A 421 0.01 -0.19 -12.03
CA GLY A 421 -1.45 -0.17 -11.96
C GLY A 421 -2.09 0.26 -13.28
N ALA A 422 -3.13 -0.46 -13.67
CA ALA A 422 -3.92 -0.25 -14.88
C ALA A 422 -5.42 -0.19 -14.51
N PRO A 423 -5.90 0.93 -13.95
CA PRO A 423 -7.22 1.03 -13.32
C PRO A 423 -8.41 0.78 -14.26
N CYS A 424 -8.21 0.88 -15.58
CA CYS A 424 -9.28 0.66 -16.56
C CYS A 424 -9.18 -0.68 -17.28
N TRP A 425 -8.29 -1.57 -16.86
CA TRP A 425 -8.07 -2.83 -17.56
C TRP A 425 -9.12 -3.91 -17.19
N PRO A 426 -9.53 -4.78 -18.14
CA PRO A 426 -9.41 -4.56 -19.57
C PRO A 426 -10.39 -3.47 -19.98
N LEU A 427 -9.98 -2.58 -20.90
CA LEU A 427 -10.93 -1.63 -21.46
C LEU A 427 -11.86 -2.40 -22.41
N ALA A 428 -13.12 -2.58 -22.02
CA ALA A 428 -14.12 -3.17 -22.91
C ALA A 428 -14.33 -2.27 -24.14
N ALA A 429 -14.74 -2.84 -25.27
CA ALA A 429 -15.06 -2.07 -26.47
C ALA A 429 -16.34 -1.20 -26.32
N THR A 430 -17.06 -1.36 -25.21
CA THR A 430 -18.17 -0.52 -24.78
C THR A 430 -17.66 0.67 -23.96
N THR A 431 -18.52 1.65 -23.68
CA THR A 431 -18.20 2.83 -22.84
C THR A 431 -17.91 2.50 -21.36
N ASP A 432 -17.78 1.22 -21.00
CA ASP A 432 -17.66 0.77 -19.62
C ASP A 432 -16.18 0.64 -19.25
N LEU A 433 -15.79 1.27 -18.13
CA LEU A 433 -14.46 1.10 -17.56
C LEU A 433 -14.26 -0.34 -17.09
N GLY A 434 -13.08 -0.91 -17.30
CA GLY A 434 -12.73 -2.21 -16.72
C GLY A 434 -12.72 -2.19 -15.19
N PRO A 435 -12.69 -3.36 -14.54
CA PRO A 435 -12.51 -3.49 -13.10
C PRO A 435 -11.13 -3.02 -12.60
N GLY A 436 -10.12 -3.04 -13.47
CA GLY A 436 -8.74 -2.68 -13.15
C GLY A 436 -7.85 -3.90 -12.87
N ALA A 437 -6.54 -3.73 -13.06
CA ALA A 437 -5.50 -4.74 -12.79
C ALA A 437 -4.17 -4.08 -12.38
N VAL A 438 -3.25 -4.89 -11.86
CA VAL A 438 -1.85 -4.54 -11.64
C VAL A 438 -0.96 -5.53 -12.37
N PHE A 439 0.08 -5.02 -13.04
CA PHE A 439 1.09 -5.81 -13.72
C PHE A 439 2.39 -5.73 -12.91
N TRP A 440 2.87 -6.88 -12.44
CA TRP A 440 4.12 -7.00 -11.70
C TRP A 440 5.22 -7.46 -12.65
N TYR A 441 6.30 -6.70 -12.71
CA TYR A 441 7.47 -6.94 -13.55
C TYR A 441 8.68 -7.22 -12.65
N GLY A 442 9.35 -8.34 -12.91
CA GLY A 442 10.53 -8.77 -12.16
C GLY A 442 11.81 -8.25 -12.77
N GLY A 443 12.78 -7.83 -11.96
CA GLY A 443 14.14 -7.51 -12.41
C GLY A 443 14.87 -8.74 -12.94
N ALA A 444 15.98 -8.54 -13.66
CA ALA A 444 16.78 -9.68 -14.14
C ALA A 444 18.20 -9.30 -14.58
N ALA A 445 19.13 -10.25 -14.40
CA ALA A 445 20.54 -10.14 -14.77
C ALA A 445 20.81 -9.74 -16.24
N ALA A 446 19.86 -10.01 -17.15
CA ALA A 446 19.98 -9.62 -18.56
C ALA A 446 19.67 -8.13 -18.81
N ARG A 447 19.52 -7.32 -17.75
CA ARG A 447 19.04 -5.93 -17.81
C ARG A 447 17.68 -5.82 -18.50
N THR A 448 16.80 -6.77 -18.17
CA THR A 448 15.43 -6.88 -18.68
C THR A 448 14.47 -6.85 -17.52
N VAL A 449 13.23 -6.38 -17.75
CA VAL A 449 12.19 -6.36 -16.71
C VAL A 449 10.94 -7.11 -17.23
N PRO A 450 10.97 -8.46 -17.31
CA PRO A 450 9.85 -9.26 -17.81
C PRO A 450 8.61 -9.15 -16.92
N LEU A 451 7.42 -9.39 -17.50
CA LEU A 451 6.19 -9.53 -16.74
C LEU A 451 6.26 -10.82 -15.90
N ALA A 452 6.25 -10.68 -14.57
CA ALA A 452 6.23 -11.79 -13.62
C ALA A 452 4.80 -12.33 -13.46
N ALA A 453 3.84 -11.45 -13.11
CA ALA A 453 2.43 -11.81 -12.99
C ALA A 453 1.48 -10.63 -13.21
N ARG A 454 0.19 -10.94 -13.36
CA ARG A 454 -0.90 -9.97 -13.34
C ARG A 454 -1.81 -10.26 -12.13
N LEU A 455 -2.16 -9.22 -11.40
CA LEU A 455 -3.14 -9.25 -10.32
C LEU A 455 -4.43 -8.58 -10.80
N ASP A 456 -5.55 -9.30 -10.73
CA ASP A 456 -6.87 -8.83 -11.16
C ASP A 456 -7.68 -8.27 -9.99
N SER A 457 -8.62 -7.36 -10.27
CA SER A 457 -9.59 -6.92 -9.26
C SER A 457 -10.27 -8.12 -8.57
N PRO A 458 -10.31 -8.17 -7.24
CA PRO A 458 -10.90 -9.29 -6.50
C PRO A 458 -12.40 -9.46 -6.75
N THR A 459 -13.11 -8.40 -7.12
CA THR A 459 -14.56 -8.47 -7.41
C THR A 459 -14.85 -8.70 -8.89
N GLY A 460 -13.93 -8.29 -9.77
CA GLY A 460 -14.13 -8.27 -11.22
C GLY A 460 -15.21 -7.30 -11.70
N VAL A 461 -15.71 -6.39 -10.84
CA VAL A 461 -16.77 -5.44 -11.18
C VAL A 461 -16.22 -4.23 -11.93
N ALA A 462 -16.81 -3.94 -13.09
CA ALA A 462 -16.49 -2.78 -13.91
C ALA A 462 -16.59 -1.47 -13.11
N GLY A 463 -15.58 -0.62 -13.20
CA GLY A 463 -15.54 0.68 -12.52
C GLY A 463 -14.98 0.65 -11.09
N ASP A 464 -14.54 -0.49 -10.56
CA ASP A 464 -13.81 -0.55 -9.29
C ASP A 464 -12.51 0.28 -9.30
N MET A 465 -11.91 0.38 -10.49
CA MET A 465 -10.63 1.03 -10.75
C MET A 465 -9.46 0.47 -9.93
N PHE A 466 -9.42 -0.85 -9.76
CA PHE A 466 -8.32 -1.56 -9.10
C PHE A 466 -6.97 -1.27 -9.77
N GLY A 467 -5.97 -0.86 -8.99
CA GLY A 467 -4.69 -0.37 -9.50
C GLY A 467 -4.68 1.15 -9.75
N SER A 468 -5.64 1.91 -9.21
CA SER A 468 -5.61 3.38 -9.25
C SER A 468 -4.43 3.97 -8.48
N ALA A 469 -4.05 3.31 -7.38
CA ALA A 469 -2.82 3.55 -6.64
C ALA A 469 -2.19 2.20 -6.28
N VAL A 470 -0.87 2.12 -6.40
CA VAL A 470 -0.07 0.98 -5.96
C VAL A 470 1.09 1.49 -5.12
N LEU A 471 1.47 0.74 -4.10
CA LEU A 471 2.58 1.07 -3.19
C LEU A 471 3.18 -0.23 -2.67
N SER A 472 4.51 -0.38 -2.67
CA SER A 472 5.16 -1.46 -1.91
C SER A 472 4.83 -1.21 -0.43
N ALA A 473 4.31 -2.21 0.29
CA ALA A 473 3.84 -2.04 1.65
C ALA A 473 4.96 -2.25 2.69
N GLY A 474 6.19 -2.58 2.27
CA GLY A 474 7.17 -3.18 3.17
C GLY A 474 6.84 -4.64 3.45
N ASP A 475 7.65 -5.29 4.28
CA ASP A 475 7.35 -6.61 4.82
C ASP A 475 6.35 -6.47 5.98
N THR A 476 5.05 -6.66 5.70
CA THR A 476 3.98 -6.43 6.69
C THR A 476 3.75 -7.63 7.60
N ASP A 477 4.32 -8.80 7.31
CA ASP A 477 4.15 -10.01 8.12
C ASP A 477 5.46 -10.61 8.66
N GLY A 478 6.61 -10.00 8.34
CA GLY A 478 7.94 -10.37 8.80
C GLY A 478 8.52 -11.59 8.09
N ASN A 479 7.94 -12.01 6.96
CA ASN A 479 8.36 -13.21 6.25
C ASN A 479 9.64 -13.00 5.42
N GLY A 480 10.11 -11.76 5.30
CA GLY A 480 11.30 -11.38 4.54
C GLY A 480 11.02 -11.16 3.05
N HIS A 481 9.77 -10.92 2.66
CA HIS A 481 9.36 -10.52 1.33
C HIS A 481 8.65 -9.16 1.38
N ASP A 482 8.84 -8.34 0.36
CA ASP A 482 8.17 -7.04 0.28
C ASP A 482 6.72 -7.20 -0.22
N ASP A 483 5.76 -6.66 0.51
CA ASP A 483 4.33 -6.80 0.19
C ASP A 483 3.84 -5.67 -0.74
N LEU A 484 2.63 -5.81 -1.28
CA LEU A 484 2.04 -4.83 -2.19
C LEU A 484 0.65 -4.38 -1.74
N LEU A 485 0.44 -3.06 -1.72
CA LEU A 485 -0.88 -2.45 -1.57
C LEU A 485 -1.43 -2.01 -2.91
N VAL A 486 -2.71 -2.29 -3.12
CA VAL A 486 -3.44 -1.92 -4.34
C VAL A 486 -4.79 -1.30 -3.99
N ALA A 487 -5.05 -0.10 -4.49
CA ALA A 487 -6.32 0.59 -4.29
C ALA A 487 -7.33 0.34 -5.41
N ALA A 488 -8.60 0.20 -5.01
CA ALA A 488 -9.80 0.19 -5.83
C ALA A 488 -10.79 1.24 -5.27
N PRO A 489 -10.55 2.54 -5.55
CA PRO A 489 -11.23 3.65 -4.87
C PRO A 489 -12.75 3.70 -5.08
N TRP A 490 -13.26 2.98 -6.08
CA TRP A 490 -14.68 3.00 -6.45
C TRP A 490 -15.35 1.64 -6.25
N GLN A 491 -14.67 0.71 -5.57
CA GLN A 491 -15.23 -0.59 -5.24
C GLN A 491 -16.47 -0.44 -4.35
N ALA A 492 -17.43 -1.37 -4.54
CA ALA A 492 -18.71 -1.45 -3.82
C ALA A 492 -19.70 -0.30 -4.07
N GLY A 493 -19.73 0.24 -5.30
CA GLY A 493 -20.77 1.18 -5.73
C GLY A 493 -20.55 1.88 -7.08
N GLY A 494 -19.62 1.41 -7.92
CA GLY A 494 -19.16 2.19 -9.09
C GLY A 494 -18.59 3.54 -8.64
N PHE A 495 -18.74 4.62 -9.41
CA PHE A 495 -18.31 5.97 -8.99
C PHE A 495 -19.03 6.53 -7.74
N THR A 496 -19.87 5.74 -7.07
CA THR A 496 -20.47 6.03 -5.75
C THR A 496 -20.02 5.04 -4.68
N GLY A 497 -19.02 4.21 -5.00
CA GLY A 497 -18.43 3.23 -4.12
C GLY A 497 -17.60 3.90 -3.03
N ARG A 498 -17.61 3.27 -1.86
CA ARG A 498 -16.89 3.77 -0.68
C ARG A 498 -15.37 3.58 -0.81
N GLY A 499 -14.93 2.71 -1.73
CA GLY A 499 -13.53 2.42 -2.00
C GLY A 499 -12.93 1.36 -1.06
N CYS A 500 -11.98 0.60 -1.60
CA CYS A 500 -11.25 -0.43 -0.87
C CYS A 500 -9.76 -0.42 -1.25
N VAL A 501 -8.92 -0.93 -0.36
CA VAL A 501 -7.50 -1.21 -0.55
C VAL A 501 -7.24 -2.68 -0.23
N HIS A 502 -6.37 -3.30 -1.02
CA HIS A 502 -6.06 -4.72 -0.98
C HIS A 502 -4.57 -4.90 -0.71
N LEU A 503 -4.24 -5.72 0.29
CA LEU A 503 -2.86 -6.11 0.61
C LEU A 503 -2.58 -7.48 0.00
N PHE A 504 -1.54 -7.57 -0.81
CA PHE A 504 -0.99 -8.80 -1.36
C PHE A 504 0.32 -9.08 -0.64
N ARG A 505 0.31 -10.07 0.26
CA ARG A 505 1.54 -10.47 0.95
C ARG A 505 2.33 -11.42 0.08
N ALA A 506 3.58 -11.07 -0.23
CA ALA A 506 4.41 -11.91 -1.09
C ALA A 506 5.00 -13.08 -0.27
N GLY A 507 5.50 -14.08 -0.98
CA GLY A 507 6.21 -15.22 -0.39
C GLY A 507 7.14 -15.85 -1.42
N ALA A 508 7.59 -17.08 -1.17
CA ALA A 508 8.56 -17.77 -2.04
C ALA A 508 8.14 -17.96 -3.51
N GLY A 509 6.88 -17.69 -3.87
CA GLY A 509 6.37 -17.70 -5.25
C GLY A 509 5.96 -16.31 -5.77
N GLY A 510 6.35 -15.24 -5.08
CA GLY A 510 5.86 -13.88 -5.32
C GLY A 510 4.47 -13.64 -4.77
N PHE A 511 3.72 -12.73 -5.41
CA PHE A 511 2.37 -12.37 -4.97
C PHE A 511 1.32 -13.47 -5.25
N PRO A 512 0.40 -13.72 -4.30
CA PRO A 512 -0.75 -14.59 -4.54
C PRO A 512 -1.73 -13.97 -5.53
N ALA A 513 -2.56 -14.80 -6.19
CA ALA A 513 -3.56 -14.33 -7.14
C ALA A 513 -4.73 -13.56 -6.49
N THR A 514 -4.93 -13.71 -5.18
CA THR A 514 -5.98 -13.05 -4.39
C THR A 514 -5.36 -12.28 -3.22
N PRO A 515 -5.95 -11.16 -2.78
CA PRO A 515 -5.42 -10.40 -1.65
C PRO A 515 -5.36 -11.23 -0.37
N SER A 516 -4.31 -11.02 0.42
CA SER A 516 -4.14 -11.58 1.76
C SER A 516 -5.00 -10.85 2.80
N ALA A 517 -5.25 -9.56 2.59
CA ALA A 517 -6.19 -8.75 3.36
C ALA A 517 -6.85 -7.69 2.48
N SER A 518 -8.00 -7.16 2.93
CA SER A 518 -8.70 -6.09 2.24
C SER A 518 -9.43 -5.20 3.23
N TRP A 519 -9.29 -3.89 3.06
CA TRP A 519 -9.94 -2.89 3.89
C TRP A 519 -10.75 -1.97 3.02
N CYS A 520 -12.02 -1.80 3.34
CA CYS A 520 -12.88 -0.80 2.71
C CYS A 520 -13.13 0.33 3.69
N ALA A 521 -13.65 1.46 3.20
CA ALA A 521 -13.94 2.61 4.05
C ALA A 521 -14.73 2.19 5.31
N PRO A 522 -14.30 2.60 6.52
CA PRO A 522 -14.92 2.18 7.77
C PRO A 522 -16.42 2.51 7.85
N PRO A 523 -17.25 1.64 8.43
CA PRO A 523 -18.69 1.89 8.57
C PRO A 523 -18.96 3.02 9.58
N GLY A 524 -19.95 3.87 9.30
CA GLY A 524 -20.38 4.94 10.22
C GLY A 524 -19.61 6.25 10.05
N GLU A 525 -18.53 6.23 9.29
CA GLU A 525 -18.02 7.41 8.60
C GLU A 525 -19.06 7.86 7.55
N GLY A 526 -19.17 9.16 7.28
CA GLY A 526 -20.15 9.73 6.36
C GLY A 526 -20.02 9.24 4.90
N ALA A 527 -20.36 10.06 3.91
CA ALA A 527 -19.99 9.75 2.53
C ALA A 527 -18.47 9.93 2.35
N ILE A 528 -17.70 8.93 2.78
CA ILE A 528 -16.34 8.72 2.29
C ILE A 528 -16.49 8.25 0.84
N ASP A 529 -15.91 9.04 -0.07
CA ASP A 529 -15.74 8.65 -1.46
C ASP A 529 -14.24 8.38 -1.71
N ALA A 530 -13.94 7.45 -2.61
CA ALA A 530 -12.57 7.25 -3.08
C ALA A 530 -11.53 6.87 -1.99
N PHE A 531 -11.90 6.04 -1.02
CA PHE A 531 -10.96 5.43 -0.08
C PHE A 531 -9.87 4.64 -0.83
N GLY A 532 -8.60 4.98 -0.63
CA GLY A 532 -7.47 4.40 -1.37
C GLY A 532 -6.85 5.33 -2.42
N LEU A 533 -7.28 6.60 -2.54
CA LEU A 533 -6.62 7.57 -3.43
C LEU A 533 -5.20 7.94 -2.96
N GLY A 534 -5.01 8.06 -1.64
CA GLY A 534 -3.69 8.21 -1.03
C GLY A 534 -3.26 6.92 -0.35
N LEU A 535 -2.00 6.54 -0.51
CA LEU A 535 -1.39 5.42 0.19
C LEU A 535 -0.09 5.89 0.85
N GLY A 536 0.20 5.34 2.03
CA GLY A 536 1.46 5.49 2.75
C GLY A 536 1.83 4.20 3.46
N ARG A 537 3.09 4.10 3.88
CA ARG A 537 3.62 2.99 4.65
C ARG A 537 4.66 3.48 5.64
N GLY A 538 4.89 2.73 6.71
CA GLY A 538 5.96 2.97 7.67
C GLY A 538 5.66 2.29 9.01
N ASP A 539 6.68 1.96 9.80
CA ASP A 539 6.53 1.47 11.18
C ASP A 539 6.15 2.61 12.14
N LEU A 540 4.87 3.03 12.10
CA LEU A 540 4.38 4.15 12.89
C LEU A 540 4.28 3.86 14.38
N ASP A 541 4.20 2.59 14.78
CA ASP A 541 4.05 2.20 16.19
C ASP A 541 5.34 1.66 16.84
N GLY A 542 6.41 1.49 16.04
CA GLY A 542 7.73 1.04 16.48
C GLY A 542 7.79 -0.45 16.79
N ASP A 543 6.83 -1.25 16.31
CA ASP A 543 6.76 -2.70 16.56
C ASP A 543 7.63 -3.53 15.60
N GLY A 544 8.20 -2.88 14.59
CA GLY A 544 9.11 -3.47 13.63
C GLY A 544 8.45 -4.04 12.39
N TYR A 545 7.13 -3.89 12.24
CA TYR A 545 6.38 -4.19 11.02
C TYR A 545 5.94 -2.90 10.34
N SER A 546 5.93 -2.90 9.02
CA SER A 546 5.41 -1.74 8.28
C SER A 546 3.89 -1.63 8.45
N ASP A 547 3.42 -0.49 8.95
CA ASP A 547 2.02 -0.10 8.98
C ASP A 547 1.57 0.48 7.63
N VAL A 548 0.27 0.47 7.41
CA VAL A 548 -0.37 0.92 6.17
C VAL A 548 -1.25 2.14 6.44
N LEU A 549 -1.08 3.18 5.64
CA LEU A 549 -1.94 4.36 5.65
C LEU A 549 -2.79 4.44 4.40
N VAL A 550 -4.07 4.71 4.60
CA VAL A 550 -5.04 4.89 3.52
C VAL A 550 -5.72 6.24 3.63
N GLY A 551 -5.52 7.07 2.62
CA GLY A 551 -6.19 8.33 2.45
C GLY A 551 -7.55 8.19 1.76
N ALA A 552 -8.50 9.01 2.17
CA ALA A 552 -9.84 9.03 1.62
C ALA A 552 -10.38 10.46 1.55
N VAL A 553 -11.18 10.76 0.54
CA VAL A 553 -11.80 12.08 0.36
C VAL A 553 -13.25 12.00 0.84
N THR A 554 -13.73 12.99 1.58
CA THR A 554 -15.13 13.03 2.07
C THR A 554 -15.97 13.96 1.19
N THR A 555 -17.25 13.71 0.92
CA THR A 555 -18.04 14.54 -0.02
C THR A 555 -19.35 15.11 0.53
N ASP A 556 -19.70 14.86 1.79
CA ASP A 556 -21.05 15.09 2.29
C ASP A 556 -21.33 16.45 2.94
N THR A 557 -20.40 17.42 2.98
CA THR A 557 -20.74 18.88 3.00
C THR A 557 -19.54 19.83 3.12
N GLU A 558 -18.37 19.35 3.53
CA GLU A 558 -17.08 20.04 3.41
C GLU A 558 -16.04 18.93 3.20
N PRO A 559 -15.52 18.70 1.97
CA PRO A 559 -14.51 17.69 1.76
C PRO A 559 -13.30 18.08 2.59
N GLN A 560 -13.06 17.35 3.66
CA GLN A 560 -11.90 17.55 4.52
C GLN A 560 -10.80 16.55 4.18
N GLY A 561 -11.20 15.34 3.77
CA GLY A 561 -10.33 14.19 3.64
C GLY A 561 -9.91 13.65 5.01
N ALA A 562 -9.52 12.39 5.04
CA ALA A 562 -9.01 11.72 6.25
C ALA A 562 -7.96 10.68 5.86
N VAL A 563 -7.06 10.37 6.80
CA VAL A 563 -6.11 9.27 6.67
C VAL A 563 -6.36 8.26 7.78
N PHE A 564 -6.40 6.98 7.41
CA PHE A 564 -6.63 5.85 8.30
C PHE A 564 -5.37 4.98 8.36
N ALA A 565 -4.87 4.69 9.56
CA ALA A 565 -3.71 3.82 9.75
C ALA A 565 -4.14 2.43 10.24
N TYR A 566 -3.56 1.40 9.62
CA TYR A 566 -3.76 -0.02 9.88
C TYR A 566 -2.44 -0.63 10.28
N ARG A 567 -2.43 -1.41 11.38
CA ARG A 567 -1.18 -1.99 11.87
C ARG A 567 -0.64 -3.07 10.94
N GLY A 568 0.68 -3.19 10.87
CA GLY A 568 1.36 -4.37 10.39
C GLY A 568 1.30 -5.56 11.37
N GLY A 569 1.95 -6.65 10.99
CA GLY A 569 2.23 -7.77 11.87
C GLY A 569 1.00 -8.54 12.39
N PRO A 570 1.16 -9.31 13.48
CA PRO A 570 0.06 -10.05 14.13
C PRO A 570 -1.05 -9.13 14.65
N ALA A 571 -0.73 -7.90 15.03
CA ALA A 571 -1.66 -6.91 15.56
C ALA A 571 -2.59 -6.32 14.48
N GLY A 572 -2.18 -6.32 13.21
CA GLY A 572 -2.95 -5.83 12.06
C GLY A 572 -4.12 -6.70 11.59
N ARG A 573 -4.36 -7.85 12.23
CA ARG A 573 -5.33 -8.87 11.75
C ARG A 573 -6.79 -8.51 11.97
N ASP A 574 -7.08 -7.51 12.80
CA ASP A 574 -8.45 -7.16 13.20
C ASP A 574 -9.23 -6.42 12.10
N GLY A 575 -8.57 -5.94 11.04
CA GLY A 575 -9.23 -5.32 9.89
C GLY A 575 -9.78 -3.90 10.13
N PHE A 576 -9.52 -3.31 11.29
CA PHE A 576 -9.94 -1.95 11.64
C PHE A 576 -8.74 -1.01 11.72
N PRO A 577 -8.91 0.27 11.34
CA PRO A 577 -7.86 1.26 11.54
C PRO A 577 -7.70 1.54 13.04
N TRP A 578 -6.46 1.58 13.51
CA TRP A 578 -6.15 1.87 14.90
C TRP A 578 -6.06 3.37 15.18
N ARG A 579 -5.84 4.18 14.13
CA ARG A 579 -5.78 5.63 14.19
C ARG A 579 -6.39 6.26 12.95
N ARG A 580 -7.02 7.41 13.16
CA ARG A 580 -7.49 8.33 12.13
C ARG A 580 -6.81 9.67 12.32
N PHE A 581 -6.39 10.27 11.22
CA PHE A 581 -5.82 11.61 11.15
C PHE A 581 -6.74 12.52 10.35
N ASP A 582 -6.99 13.71 10.91
CA ASP A 582 -7.79 14.76 10.30
C ASP A 582 -6.94 16.05 10.19
N PRO A 583 -7.18 16.92 9.20
CA PRO A 583 -6.48 18.20 9.03
C PRO A 583 -6.92 19.27 10.06
N ALA A 584 -7.04 18.89 11.33
CA ALA A 584 -7.55 19.75 12.38
C ALA A 584 -6.54 20.86 12.74
N TRP A 585 -6.67 22.03 12.11
CA TRP A 585 -5.77 23.17 12.31
C TRP A 585 -6.53 24.49 12.54
N PRO A 586 -6.10 25.34 13.50
CA PRO A 586 -6.78 26.61 13.77
C PRO A 586 -6.79 27.54 12.55
N GLY A 587 -7.98 27.97 12.14
CA GLY A 587 -8.14 28.91 11.02
C GLY A 587 -8.05 28.26 9.63
N ALA A 588 -7.88 26.95 9.54
CA ALA A 588 -7.97 26.24 8.27
C ALA A 588 -9.38 26.37 7.66
N THR A 589 -9.42 26.85 6.42
CA THR A 589 -10.62 27.02 5.59
C THR A 589 -10.30 26.55 4.16
N GLY A 590 -11.28 26.59 3.25
CA GLY A 590 -11.09 26.21 1.86
C GLY A 590 -12.18 25.25 1.37
N SER A 591 -12.55 25.35 0.10
CA SER A 591 -13.55 24.48 -0.52
C SER A 591 -12.86 23.24 -1.05
N GLY A 592 -13.14 22.05 -0.52
CA GLY A 592 -12.65 20.80 -1.12
C GLY A 592 -11.28 20.34 -0.66
N ILE A 593 -10.98 20.43 0.64
CA ILE A 593 -9.71 20.00 1.25
C ILE A 593 -9.45 18.51 0.91
N ALA A 594 -8.45 18.29 0.08
CA ALA A 594 -8.02 16.99 -0.43
C ALA A 594 -6.96 16.36 0.50
N PHE A 595 -7.18 16.39 1.82
CA PHE A 595 -6.25 15.84 2.79
C PHE A 595 -6.06 14.34 2.55
N GLY A 596 -4.81 13.90 2.36
CA GLY A 596 -4.50 12.49 2.09
C GLY A 596 -4.99 12.00 0.74
N SER A 597 -5.28 12.87 -0.24
CA SER A 597 -5.71 12.44 -1.58
C SER A 597 -4.57 11.98 -2.50
N SER A 598 -3.32 12.06 -2.03
CA SER A 598 -2.10 11.69 -2.75
C SER A 598 -1.18 10.86 -1.86
N ARG A 599 0.05 10.57 -2.31
CA ARG A 599 1.02 9.78 -1.53
C ARG A 599 1.21 10.39 -0.14
N ILE A 600 1.11 9.55 0.88
CA ILE A 600 1.31 9.91 2.28
C ILE A 600 2.74 9.53 2.63
N ALA A 601 3.50 10.49 3.16
CA ALA A 601 4.92 10.31 3.43
C ALA A 601 5.13 10.04 4.92
N VAL A 602 5.95 9.02 5.22
CA VAL A 602 6.29 8.61 6.56
C VAL A 602 7.80 8.40 6.64
N CYS A 603 8.45 9.09 7.58
CA CYS A 603 9.89 9.02 7.79
C CYS A 603 10.28 9.75 9.07
N ASP A 604 11.40 9.37 9.67
CA ASP A 604 11.99 10.07 10.82
C ASP A 604 12.91 11.21 10.32
N VAL A 605 12.37 12.43 10.19
CA VAL A 605 13.15 13.58 9.70
C VAL A 605 13.96 14.27 10.78
N ASP A 606 13.70 13.94 12.05
CA ASP A 606 14.40 14.53 13.18
C ASP A 606 15.32 13.57 13.94
N GLY A 607 15.42 12.33 13.47
CA GLY A 607 16.36 11.33 13.94
C GLY A 607 16.11 10.90 15.38
N ASP A 608 14.88 11.02 15.87
CA ASP A 608 14.52 10.62 17.24
C ASP A 608 14.17 9.13 17.37
N GLY A 609 14.05 8.42 16.25
CA GLY A 609 13.80 7.00 16.14
C GLY A 609 12.33 6.61 16.01
N ASP A 610 11.40 7.57 16.11
CA ASP A 610 9.98 7.38 15.86
C ASP A 610 9.62 7.98 14.49
N GLU A 611 8.86 7.26 13.66
CA GLU A 611 8.50 7.77 12.34
C GLU A 611 7.51 8.95 12.40
N ASP A 612 7.81 10.03 11.68
CA ASP A 612 6.89 11.15 11.48
C ASP A 612 5.94 10.91 10.31
N LEU A 613 4.74 11.48 10.39
CA LEU A 613 3.74 11.45 9.33
C LEU A 613 3.54 12.83 8.70
N PHE A 614 3.69 12.90 7.37
CA PHE A 614 3.43 14.09 6.56
C PHE A 614 2.27 13.86 5.59
N VAL A 615 1.22 14.68 5.71
CA VAL A 615 0.02 14.57 4.88
C VAL A 615 -0.25 15.86 4.12
N GLY A 616 -0.26 15.75 2.80
CA GLY A 616 -0.60 16.83 1.89
C GLY A 616 -2.09 17.18 1.89
N ALA A 617 -2.40 18.47 1.82
CA ALA A 617 -3.73 19.02 1.66
C ALA A 617 -3.69 20.17 0.63
N ALA A 618 -3.56 19.81 -0.65
CA ALA A 618 -3.29 20.77 -1.72
C ALA A 618 -4.39 21.85 -1.93
N GLY A 619 -5.61 21.60 -1.45
CA GLY A 619 -6.75 22.52 -1.53
C GLY A 619 -7.00 23.35 -0.26
N VAL A 620 -6.20 23.18 0.80
CA VAL A 620 -6.42 23.92 2.05
C VAL A 620 -5.92 25.36 1.94
N ASP A 621 -6.64 26.25 2.62
CA ASP A 621 -6.25 27.63 2.90
C ASP A 621 -6.09 27.81 4.42
N LEU A 622 -4.86 28.02 4.86
CA LEU A 622 -4.55 28.27 6.27
C LEU A 622 -4.68 29.75 6.67
N ASP A 623 -4.94 30.65 5.71
CA ASP A 623 -5.08 32.09 5.95
C ASP A 623 -6.32 32.67 5.29
N ALA A 624 -7.41 32.63 6.05
CA ALA A 624 -8.69 33.21 5.68
C ALA A 624 -8.66 34.73 5.37
N SER A 625 -7.53 35.42 5.52
CA SER A 625 -7.42 36.84 5.15
C SER A 625 -7.12 37.06 3.66
N ASP A 626 -6.49 36.11 2.96
CA ASP A 626 -6.19 36.21 1.53
C ASP A 626 -7.08 35.31 0.63
N HIS A 627 -7.74 34.29 1.22
CA HIS A 627 -8.64 33.35 0.54
C HIS A 627 -8.00 32.63 -0.64
N VAL A 628 -6.69 32.37 -0.56
CA VAL A 628 -5.94 31.69 -1.62
C VAL A 628 -5.69 30.24 -1.21
N GLU A 629 -6.33 29.30 -1.91
CA GLU A 629 -6.11 27.83 -1.82
C GLU A 629 -4.66 27.47 -2.20
N SER A 630 -3.74 27.76 -1.30
CA SER A 630 -2.30 27.67 -1.56
C SER A 630 -1.75 26.27 -1.28
N GLY A 631 -2.51 25.47 -0.53
CA GLY A 631 -2.13 24.15 -0.08
C GLY A 631 -1.20 24.17 1.14
N ALA A 632 -1.17 23.05 1.86
CA ALA A 632 -0.32 22.83 3.03
C ALA A 632 0.11 21.36 3.14
N VAL A 633 1.11 21.11 3.98
CA VAL A 633 1.48 19.77 4.46
C VAL A 633 1.38 19.76 5.97
N PHE A 634 0.60 18.83 6.54
CA PHE A 634 0.47 18.66 7.97
C PHE A 634 1.50 17.66 8.47
N TRP A 635 2.22 18.02 9.54
CA TRP A 635 3.22 17.19 10.20
C TRP A 635 2.69 16.69 11.54
N TYR A 636 2.53 15.39 11.65
CA TYR A 636 2.20 14.67 12.87
C TYR A 636 3.48 14.02 13.35
N ARG A 637 4.07 14.62 14.39
CA ARG A 637 5.36 14.17 14.90
C ARG A 637 5.26 12.77 15.49
N GLY A 638 6.25 11.93 15.22
CA GLY A 638 6.42 10.62 15.84
C GLY A 638 6.35 10.70 17.37
N ASP A 639 5.86 9.63 17.99
CA ASP A 639 5.87 9.42 19.44
C ASP A 639 5.80 7.90 19.68
N VAL A 640 6.13 7.46 20.89
CA VAL A 640 6.09 6.06 21.27
C VAL A 640 4.66 5.51 21.13
N GLY A 641 4.48 4.48 20.28
CA GLY A 641 3.16 3.93 19.94
C GLY A 641 2.37 4.77 18.92
N GLY A 642 3.06 5.71 18.28
CA GLY A 642 2.75 6.43 17.06
C GLY A 642 2.17 7.83 17.19
N PRO A 643 2.15 8.58 16.07
CA PRO A 643 1.98 10.03 16.05
C PRO A 643 0.57 10.46 16.44
N PRO A 644 0.38 11.56 17.20
CA PRO A 644 -0.93 11.96 17.74
C PRO A 644 -1.97 12.19 16.64
N ALA A 645 -3.27 12.10 16.97
CA ALA A 645 -4.35 12.27 15.98
C ALA A 645 -4.50 13.70 15.42
N VAL A 646 -3.80 14.67 16.01
CA VAL A 646 -3.81 16.09 15.59
C VAL A 646 -2.39 16.52 15.20
N PRO A 647 -2.24 17.35 14.15
CA PRO A 647 -0.93 17.75 13.68
C PRO A 647 -0.22 18.66 14.70
N GLY A 648 1.09 18.47 14.86
CA GLY A 648 1.94 19.31 15.70
C GLY A 648 2.43 20.57 14.97
N ALA A 649 2.53 20.49 13.64
CA ALA A 649 2.93 21.59 12.77
C ALA A 649 2.25 21.50 11.39
N ALA A 650 2.26 22.61 10.65
CA ALA A 650 1.85 22.67 9.25
C ALA A 650 2.86 23.48 8.44
N LEU A 651 3.29 22.94 7.31
CA LEU A 651 4.11 23.63 6.32
C LEU A 651 3.18 24.36 5.34
N GLU A 652 3.41 25.66 5.18
CA GLU A 652 2.71 26.50 4.22
C GLU A 652 3.57 26.71 2.97
N SER A 653 2.94 26.89 1.81
CA SER A 653 3.66 27.29 0.59
C SER A 653 4.56 28.50 0.87
N PRO A 654 5.88 28.42 0.62
CA PRO A 654 6.80 29.57 0.77
C PRO A 654 6.64 30.63 -0.33
N GLY A 655 6.07 30.26 -1.48
CA GLY A 655 5.86 31.11 -2.63
C GLY A 655 5.01 32.35 -2.37
N ARG A 656 5.42 33.52 -2.88
CA ARG A 656 4.65 34.78 -2.77
C ARG A 656 4.63 35.53 -4.10
N LEU A 657 3.47 36.11 -4.40
CA LEU A 657 3.28 37.11 -5.44
C LEU A 657 4.14 38.36 -5.18
N PRO A 658 4.44 39.18 -6.20
CA PRO A 658 5.06 40.49 -6.02
C PRO A 658 4.26 41.45 -5.10
N ASP A 659 2.95 41.24 -4.95
CA ASP A 659 2.09 41.99 -4.02
C ASP A 659 2.04 41.42 -2.61
N GLY A 660 2.81 40.35 -2.34
CA GLY A 660 2.95 39.71 -1.04
C GLY A 660 1.90 38.64 -0.71
N ARG A 661 0.89 38.43 -1.56
CA ARG A 661 -0.12 37.38 -1.37
C ARG A 661 0.42 36.00 -1.77
N ARG A 662 -0.21 34.93 -1.29
CA ARG A 662 0.07 33.58 -1.76
C ARG A 662 -0.56 33.31 -3.13
N HIS A 663 -0.18 32.18 -3.72
CA HIS A 663 -0.69 31.68 -4.99
C HIS A 663 -1.43 30.35 -4.80
N GLN A 664 -2.39 30.06 -5.68
CA GLN A 664 -3.02 28.74 -5.78
C GLN A 664 -2.04 27.71 -6.40
N GLY A 665 -0.94 27.46 -5.71
CA GLY A 665 0.17 26.62 -6.18
C GLY A 665 -0.03 25.14 -5.96
N ARG A 666 -1.07 24.76 -5.18
CA ARG A 666 -1.34 23.38 -4.75
C ARG A 666 -0.15 22.76 -4.01
N PHE A 667 0.47 23.52 -3.11
CA PHE A 667 1.55 23.03 -2.27
C PHE A 667 1.08 21.83 -1.43
N GLY A 668 1.87 20.76 -1.39
CA GLY A 668 1.47 19.52 -0.73
C GLY A 668 0.66 18.59 -1.63
N GLU A 669 0.59 18.82 -2.94
CA GLU A 669 0.01 17.84 -3.87
C GLU A 669 0.83 16.56 -3.94
N VAL A 670 2.16 16.69 -3.90
CA VAL A 670 3.10 15.57 -3.79
C VAL A 670 3.96 15.82 -2.57
N VAL A 671 4.04 14.83 -1.69
CA VAL A 671 4.94 14.82 -0.53
C VAL A 671 5.70 13.52 -0.57
N VAL A 672 7.03 13.59 -0.50
CA VAL A 672 7.91 12.44 -0.53
C VAL A 672 8.99 12.66 0.50
N CYS A 673 9.14 11.69 1.41
CA CYS A 673 10.35 11.55 2.18
C CYS A 673 11.45 11.11 1.21
N GLY A 674 12.50 11.90 1.11
CA GLY A 674 13.72 11.45 0.46
C GLY A 674 14.41 10.38 1.29
N SER A 675 15.58 9.94 0.86
CA SER A 675 16.60 9.56 1.84
C SER A 675 17.32 10.82 2.35
N ASP A 676 18.57 10.66 2.75
CA ASP A 676 19.47 11.74 3.14
C ASP A 676 20.20 12.28 1.91
N TRP A 677 19.70 13.37 1.31
CA TRP A 677 20.28 13.96 0.09
C TRP A 677 21.56 14.77 0.36
N ASN A 678 21.82 15.14 1.62
CA ASN A 678 22.98 15.92 2.02
C ASN A 678 24.05 15.12 2.80
N GLY A 679 23.74 13.87 3.17
CA GLY A 679 24.59 12.95 3.92
C GLY A 679 24.81 13.33 5.39
N ASP A 680 23.90 14.09 6.00
CA ASP A 680 24.02 14.54 7.39
C ASP A 680 23.47 13.57 8.44
N GLY A 681 22.87 12.47 8.00
CA GLY A 681 22.31 11.39 8.80
C GLY A 681 20.82 11.57 9.13
N PHE A 682 20.15 12.59 8.61
CA PHE A 682 18.72 12.82 8.78
C PHE A 682 17.98 12.62 7.46
N VAL A 683 16.72 12.16 7.54
CA VAL A 683 15.89 12.02 6.35
C VAL A 683 15.38 13.39 5.90
N ASP A 684 15.40 13.63 4.59
CA ASP A 684 14.94 14.87 3.99
C ASP A 684 13.51 14.77 3.42
N LEU A 685 12.89 15.91 3.13
CA LEU A 685 11.51 15.98 2.63
C LEU A 685 11.41 16.85 1.37
N ALA A 686 10.75 16.34 0.32
CA ALA A 686 10.38 17.11 -0.86
C ALA A 686 8.87 17.31 -0.95
N VAL A 687 8.47 18.55 -1.29
CA VAL A 687 7.06 18.94 -1.45
C VAL A 687 6.84 19.62 -2.81
N GLY A 688 5.91 19.11 -3.58
CA GLY A 688 5.50 19.68 -4.87
C GLY A 688 4.42 20.76 -4.73
N ALA A 689 4.54 21.81 -5.55
CA ALA A 689 3.54 22.85 -5.79
C ALA A 689 3.42 23.07 -7.31
N PRO A 690 2.82 22.13 -8.06
CA PRO A 690 2.94 22.08 -9.51
C PRO A 690 2.15 23.15 -10.25
N GLN A 691 1.29 23.89 -9.57
CA GLN A 691 0.56 25.02 -10.14
C GLN A 691 1.16 26.36 -9.71
N GLU A 692 2.26 26.37 -8.97
CA GLU A 692 2.88 27.63 -8.58
C GLU A 692 3.50 28.34 -9.80
N PRO A 693 3.24 29.63 -10.00
CA PRO A 693 3.81 30.36 -11.13
C PRO A 693 5.29 30.68 -10.89
N VAL A 694 6.07 30.61 -11.97
CA VAL A 694 7.47 31.06 -12.00
C VAL A 694 7.53 32.33 -12.85
N GLY A 695 7.92 33.47 -12.27
CA GLY A 695 7.99 34.75 -12.98
C GLY A 695 6.67 35.55 -12.99
N ASP A 696 6.26 36.07 -14.16
CA ASP A 696 5.02 36.87 -14.25
C ASP A 696 3.78 35.95 -14.14
N PRO A 697 2.92 36.12 -13.11
CA PRO A 697 1.73 35.30 -12.90
C PRO A 697 0.73 35.31 -14.05
N ALA A 698 0.82 36.25 -14.99
CA ALA A 698 0.01 36.26 -16.21
C ALA A 698 0.51 35.30 -17.31
N THR A 699 1.70 34.71 -17.17
CA THR A 699 2.41 34.03 -18.28
C THR A 699 2.71 32.53 -18.12
N GLY A 700 2.40 31.90 -16.98
CA GLY A 700 2.42 30.43 -16.89
C GLY A 700 2.42 29.86 -15.48
N LEU A 701 1.59 28.83 -15.26
CA LEU A 701 1.78 27.85 -14.18
C LEU A 701 2.97 26.99 -14.64
N ALA A 702 4.08 27.07 -13.92
CA ALA A 702 5.30 26.33 -14.27
C ALA A 702 5.59 25.19 -13.27
N GLY A 703 5.19 25.39 -12.01
CA GLY A 703 5.39 24.46 -10.91
C GLY A 703 6.71 24.69 -10.18
N ARG A 704 6.74 24.34 -8.89
CA ARG A 704 7.94 24.35 -8.03
C ARG A 704 8.00 23.11 -7.17
N ALA A 705 9.21 22.68 -6.83
CA ALA A 705 9.47 21.75 -5.73
C ALA A 705 10.21 22.47 -4.60
N TYR A 706 9.87 22.12 -3.37
CA TYR A 706 10.49 22.62 -2.16
C TYR A 706 11.16 21.47 -1.43
N LEU A 707 12.46 21.60 -1.21
CA LEU A 707 13.28 20.61 -0.54
C LEU A 707 13.64 21.11 0.87
N TYR A 708 13.29 20.33 1.88
CA TYR A 708 13.58 20.59 3.28
C TYR A 708 14.58 19.54 3.78
N TYR A 709 15.75 19.98 4.24
CA TYR A 709 16.70 19.09 4.91
C TYR A 709 16.26 18.79 6.34
N GLY A 710 16.36 17.53 6.74
CA GLY A 710 16.10 17.04 8.10
C GLY A 710 17.14 17.51 9.12
N SER A 711 16.83 17.42 10.40
CA SER A 711 17.78 17.64 11.49
C SER A 711 17.15 17.26 12.83
N ALA A 712 17.96 17.08 13.88
CA ALA A 712 17.48 16.93 15.26
C ALA A 712 16.59 18.09 15.77
N SER A 713 16.50 19.21 15.05
CA SER A 713 15.59 20.32 15.35
C SER A 713 14.35 20.38 14.46
N GLY A 714 14.16 19.39 13.59
CA GLY A 714 13.15 19.34 12.54
C GLY A 714 13.68 19.85 11.19
N LEU A 715 12.75 20.25 10.33
CA LEU A 715 13.01 20.66 8.96
C LEU A 715 13.67 22.04 8.85
N SER A 716 14.62 22.16 7.92
CA SER A 716 15.31 23.42 7.56
C SER A 716 14.43 24.38 6.74
N ALA A 717 14.98 25.55 6.39
CA ALA A 717 14.34 26.41 5.38
C ALA A 717 14.51 25.80 3.97
N PRO A 718 13.49 25.87 3.09
CA PRO A 718 13.51 25.06 1.89
C PRO A 718 14.48 25.59 0.82
N LEU A 719 15.20 24.66 0.18
CA LEU A 719 15.76 24.86 -1.15
C LEU A 719 14.62 24.82 -2.18
N VAL A 720 14.58 25.79 -3.10
CA VAL A 720 13.56 25.85 -4.14
C VAL A 720 14.12 25.31 -5.44
N LEU A 721 13.46 24.31 -6.01
CA LEU A 721 13.72 23.79 -7.34
C LEU A 721 12.70 24.39 -8.31
N GLU A 722 13.22 25.00 -9.37
CA GLU A 722 12.45 25.53 -10.48
C GLU A 722 12.88 24.84 -11.77
N GLU A 723 12.00 24.80 -12.75
CA GLU A 723 12.35 24.21 -14.03
C GLU A 723 13.50 25.00 -14.72
N PRO A 724 14.63 24.36 -15.06
CA PRO A 724 15.84 25.05 -15.53
C PRO A 724 15.70 25.83 -16.84
N VAL A 725 14.70 25.52 -17.70
CA VAL A 725 14.52 26.19 -18.99
C VAL A 725 13.04 26.34 -19.36
N PRO A 726 12.44 27.54 -19.25
CA PRO A 726 11.11 27.80 -19.80
C PRO A 726 11.21 27.94 -21.33
N THR A 727 11.10 26.82 -22.06
CA THR A 727 11.23 26.82 -23.53
C THR A 727 9.97 27.25 -24.30
N SER A 728 8.84 27.55 -23.63
CA SER A 728 7.63 28.13 -24.26
C SER A 728 6.56 28.48 -23.21
N LEU A 729 5.62 29.35 -23.58
CA LEU A 729 4.42 29.78 -22.80
C LEU A 729 3.35 28.67 -22.61
N GLU A 730 3.74 27.40 -22.60
CA GLU A 730 2.80 26.28 -22.38
C GLU A 730 2.61 26.02 -20.88
N TYR A 731 1.44 25.53 -20.48
CA TYR A 731 1.18 25.08 -19.10
C TYR A 731 2.14 23.95 -18.73
N ARG A 732 2.86 24.10 -17.62
CA ARG A 732 3.78 23.09 -17.09
C ARG A 732 3.41 22.78 -15.65
N TYR A 733 3.56 21.50 -15.29
CA TYR A 733 3.23 21.00 -13.95
C TYR A 733 4.49 20.43 -13.30
N PHE A 734 5.59 21.20 -13.28
CA PHE A 734 6.83 20.77 -12.64
C PHE A 734 6.57 20.38 -11.18
N ALA A 735 7.14 19.26 -10.74
CA ALA A 735 6.92 18.66 -9.42
C ALA A 735 5.49 18.14 -9.17
N SER A 736 4.77 17.75 -10.23
CA SER A 736 3.54 16.96 -10.08
C SER A 736 3.81 15.48 -9.80
N ALA A 737 5.07 15.04 -9.91
CA ALA A 737 5.56 13.74 -9.50
C ALA A 737 6.99 13.90 -9.01
N ILE A 738 7.32 13.23 -7.91
CA ILE A 738 8.64 13.23 -7.29
C ILE A 738 8.95 11.78 -6.89
N ALA A 739 10.15 11.30 -7.21
CA ALA A 739 10.71 10.09 -6.63
C ALA A 739 11.98 10.50 -5.88
N GLY A 740 12.03 10.12 -4.60
CA GLY A 740 13.01 10.55 -3.61
C GLY A 740 13.24 9.45 -2.59
#